data_AF-A0A8H7F072-F1
#
_entry.id   AF-A0A8H7F072-F1
#
_cell.length_a   1.000
_cell.length_b   1.000
_cell.length_c   1.000
_cell.angle_alpha   90.00
_cell.angle_beta   90.00
_cell.angle_gamma   90.00
#
_symmetry.space_group_name_H-M   'P 1'
#
loop_
_entity.id
_entity.type
_entity.pdbx_description
1 polymer ?
#
loop_
_entity_poly.entity_id
_entity_poly.type
_entity_poly.pdbx_seq_one_letter_code
_entity_poly.pdbx_strand_id
1 'polypeptide(L)'
;MPLPAPSIADRSKNWRRLFSRRSRSPSIRPDQQIGIGSFFSKARDFTVNGGRFTIEQKIKIFNTITSSGQAVFKSLEPYACLDATKDSSARYPPPKCHPDTRLKIRERLMRWLVYEYDEWKMLWVRGSAGTGKSAVAQSFADSCEEKEILGASYFFSRTTGRDKLETVVPTLVYELARSVPEYHYLIEQRLAKDHVLLQNSPPVQFRKLIVEPFANLQRERPRKPIVVILDGLDECAGENAQREILELITNAIRTNPDLPLRWLIFSRPEAHLKNAFARSSECGREELIIDTECLENVERYVKDRLIEIKDRYDDMIHGDWPPQETLKELLDAVSGLFIFASTCLNYISDPTEADPVSQLDSLLSFLRRSQTVVSRNPLAALDLLYSRILQDIPPDVFETTRKILAYMCYRHIFDDDNKLDSAQALSNFFRLDQRAFYKAARGLYSAMSVPEPRDATKTQLRFYHTSFQDFLLNPHRSGRFIIGEYKAQVILLQSVIYWMDVDTIHFHTLDGWNFDDDHTHDSLPSLTWVSEDNRLLLSRSITEYLEYSLSEDLLDMQWDGVDDGLLSQLSNVDFRYWTHEDPFIIAVLCRLDPSTSIVRVEPSSPTDYQLLKYFNLVIENGVAKPARFPLKLFLPYNEWYREFLFIGHGLKSVIAWRTKSPDLVVGVMHSLRSDQEPTEAQISQYRGDLDQIKWNEEEAALAMGYRSSIAEKSL
;
A
#
# COMPACT_ATOMS: atom_id res chain seq x y z
N MET A 1 12.76 32.02 -52.85
CA MET A 1 12.20 30.67 -52.59
C MET A 1 12.53 30.26 -51.16
N PRO A 2 11.54 30.23 -50.25
CA PRO A 2 11.65 29.49 -48.99
C PRO A 2 10.46 28.53 -48.76
N LEU A 3 10.73 27.30 -48.34
CA LEU A 3 9.81 26.28 -47.78
C LEU A 3 10.67 25.21 -47.04
N PRO A 4 10.16 24.44 -46.05
CA PRO A 4 9.77 24.88 -44.70
C PRO A 4 10.34 23.96 -43.58
N ALA A 5 10.10 24.32 -42.32
CA ALA A 5 10.30 23.46 -41.14
C ALA A 5 9.07 22.54 -40.90
N PRO A 6 9.24 21.32 -40.36
CA PRO A 6 8.18 20.57 -39.69
C PRO A 6 8.33 20.51 -38.16
N SER A 7 7.23 20.15 -37.50
CA SER A 7 6.72 20.63 -36.22
C SER A 7 6.61 19.59 -35.10
N ILE A 8 6.11 20.12 -33.96
CA ILE A 8 5.40 19.55 -32.80
C ILE A 8 4.65 18.23 -33.06
N ALA A 9 4.70 17.36 -32.04
CA ALA A 9 3.93 16.14 -31.80
C ALA A 9 4.32 14.88 -32.59
N ASP A 10 4.03 13.75 -31.94
CA ASP A 10 3.85 12.42 -32.52
C ASP A 10 5.13 11.55 -32.56
N ARG A 11 5.21 10.40 -31.88
CA ARG A 11 4.17 9.37 -31.74
C ARG A 11 4.35 8.54 -30.45
N SER A 12 3.30 8.60 -29.62
CA SER A 12 2.76 7.55 -28.72
C SER A 12 3.56 7.05 -27.49
N LYS A 13 3.97 8.00 -26.64
CA LYS A 13 3.89 7.88 -25.16
C LYS A 13 2.41 8.11 -24.79
N ASN A 14 1.66 7.23 -24.14
CA ASN A 14 1.51 7.08 -22.69
C ASN A 14 0.23 6.22 -22.49
N TRP A 15 0.06 5.57 -21.35
CA TRP A 15 -1.08 4.75 -20.92
C TRP A 15 -1.02 4.77 -19.38
N ARG A 16 -0.79 5.96 -18.79
CA ARG A 16 -0.43 6.17 -17.36
C ARG A 16 0.86 5.44 -16.90
N ARG A 17 1.80 5.24 -17.84
CA ARG A 17 2.73 4.07 -17.96
C ARG A 17 3.80 3.96 -16.87
N LEU A 18 3.89 2.83 -16.16
CA LEU A 18 5.14 2.41 -15.47
C LEU A 18 5.69 3.39 -14.39
N PHE A 19 4.91 4.34 -13.89
CA PHE A 19 5.42 5.45 -13.05
C PHE A 19 5.41 5.16 -11.54
N SER A 20 6.56 4.71 -11.03
CA SER A 20 7.40 5.54 -10.14
C SER A 20 8.86 5.28 -10.59
N ARG A 21 9.84 6.17 -10.64
CA ARG A 21 10.15 7.51 -10.11
C ARG A 21 11.20 8.10 -11.08
N ARG A 22 11.30 9.42 -11.22
CA ARG A 22 12.60 10.11 -11.02
C ARG A 22 12.49 11.64 -10.89
N SER A 23 13.15 12.08 -9.83
CA SER A 23 13.47 13.42 -9.35
C SER A 23 13.87 14.45 -10.42
N ARG A 24 13.30 15.66 -10.29
CA ARG A 24 13.92 16.90 -10.78
C ARG A 24 14.77 17.53 -9.67
N SER A 25 16.02 17.86 -10.00
CA SER A 25 16.98 18.56 -9.15
C SER A 25 16.69 20.06 -9.09
N PRO A 26 17.03 20.77 -8.00
CA PRO A 26 16.85 22.21 -7.89
C PRO A 26 17.99 23.00 -8.54
N SER A 27 17.66 24.16 -9.10
CA SER A 27 18.59 25.15 -9.64
C SER A 27 19.37 25.87 -8.52
N ILE A 28 20.71 25.89 -8.61
CA ILE A 28 21.58 26.81 -7.85
C ILE A 28 22.52 27.54 -8.83
N ARG A 29 22.75 28.82 -8.51
CA ARG A 29 23.55 29.87 -9.17
C ARG A 29 25.06 29.57 -9.29
N PRO A 30 25.81 30.34 -10.12
CA PRO A 30 27.13 29.96 -10.61
C PRO A 30 28.25 30.36 -9.64
N ASP A 31 29.13 29.42 -9.33
CA ASP A 31 30.59 29.60 -9.31
C ASP A 31 31.23 28.39 -8.60
N GLN A 32 31.90 27.54 -9.39
CA GLN A 32 33.19 26.91 -9.10
C GLN A 32 33.46 25.79 -10.11
N GLN A 33 34.46 26.04 -10.96
CA GLN A 33 35.01 25.07 -11.90
C GLN A 33 35.67 23.90 -11.16
N ILE A 34 35.23 22.67 -11.45
CA ILE A 34 36.09 21.48 -11.37
C ILE A 34 35.94 20.75 -12.71
N GLY A 35 36.97 20.86 -13.55
CA GLY A 35 36.96 20.47 -14.95
C GLY A 35 37.09 18.97 -15.19
N ILE A 36 36.24 18.45 -16.10
CA ILE A 36 36.39 17.14 -16.74
C ILE A 36 36.60 17.36 -18.24
N GLY A 37 37.79 16.96 -18.74
CA GLY A 37 38.07 16.56 -20.13
C GLY A 37 37.74 17.53 -21.27
N SER A 38 38.68 18.40 -21.65
CA SER A 38 38.67 19.08 -22.95
C SER A 38 39.24 18.18 -24.05
N PHE A 39 38.53 18.04 -25.17
CA PHE A 39 38.89 17.20 -26.33
C PHE A 39 40.16 17.66 -27.08
N PHE A 40 40.66 18.88 -26.84
CA PHE A 40 41.82 19.44 -27.55
C PHE A 40 42.79 20.18 -26.62
N SER A 41 43.25 19.51 -25.56
CA SER A 41 44.01 20.17 -24.50
C SER A 41 45.39 20.72 -24.90
N LYS A 42 45.88 20.50 -26.13
CA LYS A 42 47.20 20.97 -26.60
C LYS A 42 47.30 21.36 -28.10
N ALA A 43 46.21 21.54 -28.83
CA ALA A 43 46.28 21.91 -30.24
C ALA A 43 46.35 23.44 -30.44
N ARG A 44 47.09 23.91 -31.45
CA ARG A 44 47.19 25.34 -31.85
C ARG A 44 47.14 25.46 -33.37
N ASP A 45 46.64 26.59 -33.86
CA ASP A 45 46.53 26.99 -35.28
C ASP A 45 45.76 26.03 -36.21
N PHE A 46 44.50 25.73 -35.88
CA PHE A 46 43.58 25.12 -36.83
C PHE A 46 42.17 25.71 -36.69
N THR A 47 41.41 25.70 -37.78
CA THR A 47 40.01 26.17 -37.82
C THR A 47 39.12 25.03 -38.27
N VAL A 48 38.12 24.67 -37.47
CA VAL A 48 37.13 23.64 -37.83
C VAL A 48 35.89 24.33 -38.37
N ASN A 49 35.61 24.13 -39.65
CA ASN A 49 34.40 24.61 -40.30
C ASN A 49 33.51 23.43 -40.69
N GLY A 50 32.33 23.34 -40.08
CA GLY A 50 31.31 22.33 -40.39
C GLY A 50 31.61 20.94 -39.83
N GLY A 51 31.09 20.63 -38.65
CA GLY A 51 31.08 19.30 -38.05
C GLY A 51 30.13 19.23 -36.85
N ARG A 52 29.35 18.14 -36.73
CA ARG A 52 28.49 17.88 -35.56
C ARG A 52 29.26 17.00 -34.58
N PHE A 53 29.70 17.58 -33.47
CA PHE A 53 30.40 16.85 -32.41
C PHE A 53 29.40 16.26 -31.43
N THR A 54 29.11 14.97 -31.58
CA THR A 54 28.26 14.25 -30.64
C THR A 54 29.13 13.69 -29.52
N ILE A 55 29.11 14.33 -28.35
CA ILE A 55 29.57 13.67 -27.12
C ILE A 55 28.44 12.73 -26.72
N GLU A 56 28.52 11.46 -27.11
CA GLU A 56 27.70 10.44 -26.48
C GLU A 56 28.14 10.31 -25.02
N GLN A 57 27.40 10.93 -24.10
CA GLN A 57 27.35 10.49 -22.70
C GLN A 57 26.59 9.16 -22.62
N LYS A 58 27.04 8.15 -23.36
CA LYS A 58 26.67 6.77 -23.04
C LYS A 58 27.39 6.41 -21.74
N ILE A 59 26.60 6.34 -20.67
CA ILE A 59 26.86 5.47 -19.52
C ILE A 59 28.27 5.69 -18.92
N LYS A 60 28.49 6.86 -18.33
CA LYS A 60 29.62 7.06 -17.39
C LYS A 60 29.18 7.40 -15.97
N ILE A 61 27.89 7.29 -15.66
CA ILE A 61 27.43 7.28 -14.26
C ILE A 61 27.71 5.91 -13.61
N PHE A 62 27.74 4.82 -14.39
CA PHE A 62 28.00 3.48 -13.84
C PHE A 62 29.46 3.20 -13.46
N ASN A 63 30.43 3.94 -14.02
CA ASN A 63 31.85 3.70 -13.71
C ASN A 63 32.42 4.63 -12.63
N THR A 64 31.66 5.61 -12.14
CA THR A 64 32.08 6.49 -11.02
C THR A 64 31.35 6.15 -9.71
N ILE A 65 30.31 5.31 -9.76
CA ILE A 65 29.59 4.83 -8.56
C ILE A 65 30.27 3.61 -7.92
N THR A 66 31.10 2.87 -8.67
CA THR A 66 31.79 1.63 -8.25
C THR A 66 33.00 1.81 -7.32
N SER A 67 33.27 3.01 -6.82
CA SER A 67 34.42 3.27 -5.94
C SER A 67 34.06 3.57 -4.47
N SER A 68 32.78 3.47 -4.08
CA SER A 68 32.34 3.85 -2.72
C SER A 68 31.76 2.72 -1.86
N GLY A 69 31.55 1.51 -2.41
CA GLY A 69 30.81 0.44 -1.72
C GLY A 69 29.31 0.74 -1.50
N GLN A 70 28.84 1.97 -1.78
CA GLN A 70 27.43 2.34 -1.64
C GLN A 70 26.58 2.01 -2.88
N ALA A 71 27.22 1.60 -3.99
CA ALA A 71 26.57 1.30 -5.27
C ALA A 71 25.49 0.23 -5.13
N VAL A 72 25.81 -0.82 -4.36
CA VAL A 72 24.94 -1.98 -4.16
C VAL A 72 23.66 -1.57 -3.42
N PHE A 73 23.79 -0.78 -2.35
CA PHE A 73 22.66 -0.34 -1.53
C PHE A 73 21.70 0.57 -2.31
N LYS A 74 22.24 1.55 -3.04
CA LYS A 74 21.46 2.41 -3.94
C LYS A 74 20.73 1.64 -5.06
N SER A 75 21.28 0.49 -5.47
CA SER A 75 20.65 -0.35 -6.49
C SER A 75 19.53 -1.20 -5.91
N LEU A 76 19.66 -1.64 -4.65
CA LEU A 76 18.68 -2.47 -3.93
C LEU A 76 17.52 -1.66 -3.35
N GLU A 77 17.76 -0.42 -2.91
CA GLU A 77 16.77 0.46 -2.28
C GLU A 77 15.39 0.50 -2.97
N PRO A 78 15.28 0.58 -4.32
CA PRO A 78 13.97 0.62 -4.97
C PRO A 78 13.16 -0.68 -4.88
N TYR A 79 13.82 -1.80 -4.56
CA TYR A 79 13.23 -3.14 -4.53
C TYR A 79 13.13 -3.70 -3.10
N ALA A 80 13.83 -3.09 -2.13
CA ALA A 80 13.86 -3.52 -0.74
C ALA A 80 12.80 -2.79 0.09
N CYS A 81 12.15 -3.52 1.00
CA CYS A 81 11.30 -2.96 2.05
C CYS A 81 12.17 -2.70 3.28
N LEU A 82 12.90 -1.57 3.30
CA LEU A 82 13.75 -1.22 4.44
C LEU A 82 12.96 -1.03 5.74
N ASP A 83 11.67 -0.73 5.64
CA ASP A 83 10.74 -0.65 6.78
C ASP A 83 10.49 -2.00 7.47
N ALA A 84 10.78 -3.12 6.79
CA ALA A 84 10.71 -4.45 7.39
C ALA A 84 11.97 -4.84 8.18
N THR A 85 13.04 -4.05 8.13
CA THR A 85 14.30 -4.36 8.82
C THR A 85 14.22 -4.12 10.33
N LYS A 86 15.14 -4.76 11.08
CA LYS A 86 15.19 -4.73 12.53
C LYS A 86 15.11 -3.33 13.16
N ASP A 87 15.85 -2.37 12.63
CA ASP A 87 16.04 -1.05 13.25
C ASP A 87 15.37 0.10 12.47
N SER A 88 14.42 -0.23 11.57
CA SER A 88 13.69 0.82 10.87
C SER A 88 12.89 1.70 11.82
N SER A 89 12.93 3.01 11.57
CA SER A 89 12.07 4.00 12.23
C SER A 89 10.58 3.72 12.04
N ALA A 90 10.18 3.06 10.94
CA ALA A 90 8.80 2.63 10.72
C ALA A 90 8.31 1.65 11.79
N ARG A 91 9.23 0.92 12.42
CA ARG A 91 8.96 -0.03 13.49
C ARG A 91 9.17 0.56 14.88
N TYR A 92 9.54 1.83 15.02
CA TYR A 92 9.83 2.41 16.34
C TYR A 92 8.56 2.78 17.14
N PRO A 93 8.49 2.46 18.45
CA PRO A 93 9.36 1.50 19.15
C PRO A 93 9.04 0.06 18.72
N PRO A 94 10.05 -0.79 18.47
CA PRO A 94 9.78 -2.15 18.01
C PRO A 94 9.22 -3.01 19.14
N PRO A 95 8.40 -4.03 18.84
CA PRO A 95 7.96 -4.96 19.86
C PRO A 95 9.19 -5.67 20.42
N LYS A 96 9.43 -5.54 21.73
CA LYS A 96 10.54 -6.21 22.43
C LYS A 96 10.00 -7.00 23.60
N CYS A 97 10.69 -8.07 23.98
CA CYS A 97 10.41 -8.74 25.25
C CYS A 97 10.57 -7.71 26.38
N HIS A 98 9.61 -7.70 27.30
CA HIS A 98 9.76 -6.95 28.54
C HIS A 98 11.03 -7.43 29.27
N PRO A 99 11.79 -6.55 29.96
CA PRO A 99 12.94 -6.94 30.76
C PRO A 99 12.68 -8.21 31.59
N ASP A 100 13.66 -9.10 31.58
CA ASP A 100 13.67 -10.39 32.28
C ASP A 100 12.50 -11.33 31.95
N THR A 101 11.87 -11.18 30.78
CA THR A 101 10.83 -12.10 30.29
C THR A 101 11.29 -12.93 29.08
N ARG A 102 10.62 -14.07 28.86
CA ARG A 102 10.87 -15.00 27.74
C ARG A 102 12.35 -15.44 27.62
N LEU A 103 13.03 -15.56 28.76
CA LEU A 103 14.44 -15.90 28.80
C LEU A 103 14.69 -17.33 28.30
N LYS A 104 13.87 -18.32 28.72
CA LYS A 104 14.12 -19.72 28.35
C LYS A 104 14.01 -19.97 26.85
N ILE A 105 13.03 -19.37 26.17
CA ILE A 105 12.94 -19.53 24.71
C ILE A 105 14.14 -18.87 24.02
N ARG A 106 14.56 -17.67 24.45
CA ARG A 106 15.75 -17.00 23.88
C ARG A 106 17.02 -17.82 24.08
N GLU A 107 17.18 -18.46 25.24
CA GLU A 107 18.29 -19.38 25.52
C GLU A 107 18.25 -20.62 24.61
N ARG A 108 17.08 -21.22 24.40
CA ARG A 108 16.90 -22.34 23.47
C ARG A 108 17.23 -21.96 22.03
N LEU A 109 16.76 -20.81 21.58
CA LEU A 109 17.09 -20.28 20.25
C LEU A 109 18.60 -20.04 20.09
N MET A 110 19.27 -19.51 21.12
CA MET A 110 20.72 -19.34 21.09
C MET A 110 21.45 -20.68 21.09
N ARG A 111 20.94 -21.67 21.82
CA ARG A 111 21.52 -23.02 21.84
C ARG A 111 21.43 -23.68 20.46
N TRP A 112 20.26 -23.61 19.84
CA TRP A 112 20.05 -24.06 18.47
C TRP A 112 21.02 -23.38 17.50
N LEU A 113 21.19 -22.06 17.60
CA LEU A 113 22.02 -21.30 16.67
C LEU A 113 23.54 -21.59 16.81
N VAL A 114 24.04 -21.75 18.04
CA VAL A 114 25.48 -21.72 18.35
C VAL A 114 26.06 -23.04 18.90
N TYR A 115 25.24 -23.98 19.35
CA TYR A 115 25.75 -25.25 19.91
C TYR A 115 25.28 -26.48 19.12
N GLU A 116 24.13 -26.40 18.46
CA GLU A 116 23.51 -27.51 17.73
C GLU A 116 23.78 -27.39 16.21
N TYR A 117 25.07 -27.36 15.83
CA TYR A 117 25.52 -27.08 14.46
C TYR A 117 25.10 -28.12 13.41
N ASP A 118 24.92 -29.37 13.84
CA ASP A 118 24.54 -30.52 12.99
C ASP A 118 23.02 -30.76 12.95
N GLU A 119 22.23 -29.95 13.67
CA GLU A 119 20.77 -30.05 13.66
C GLU A 119 20.13 -29.26 12.48
N TRP A 120 18.84 -28.98 12.63
CA TRP A 120 18.00 -28.27 11.66
C TRP A 120 18.56 -26.91 11.27
N LYS A 121 18.74 -26.66 9.96
CA LYS A 121 19.12 -25.34 9.41
C LYS A 121 17.95 -24.36 9.37
N MET A 122 16.73 -24.84 9.61
CA MET A 122 15.53 -24.02 9.73
C MET A 122 14.79 -24.36 11.02
N LEU A 123 14.33 -23.35 11.75
CA LEU A 123 13.54 -23.49 12.95
C LEU A 123 12.26 -22.67 12.83
N TRP A 124 11.11 -23.34 12.99
CA TRP A 124 9.81 -22.68 13.00
C TRP A 124 9.33 -22.49 14.43
N VAL A 125 9.24 -21.23 14.88
CA VAL A 125 8.67 -20.84 16.17
C VAL A 125 7.22 -20.43 15.95
N ARG A 126 6.30 -21.31 16.34
CA ARG A 126 4.86 -21.10 16.16
C ARG A 126 4.18 -20.67 17.45
N GLY A 127 3.10 -19.92 17.32
CA GLY A 127 2.27 -19.54 18.46
C GLY A 127 1.04 -18.75 18.05
N SER A 128 0.00 -18.79 18.87
CA SER A 128 -1.24 -18.04 18.66
C SER A 128 -1.01 -16.53 18.63
N ALA A 129 -2.02 -15.77 18.21
CA ALA A 129 -2.01 -14.31 18.34
C ALA A 129 -1.74 -13.90 19.80
N GLY A 130 -0.89 -12.89 20.01
CA GLY A 130 -0.64 -12.35 21.35
C GLY A 130 0.30 -13.14 22.26
N THR A 131 0.94 -14.22 21.78
CA THR A 131 1.96 -14.94 22.58
C THR A 131 3.32 -14.25 22.63
N GLY A 132 3.50 -13.13 21.90
CA GLY A 132 4.74 -12.34 21.91
C GLY A 132 5.82 -12.81 20.93
N LYS A 133 5.45 -13.47 19.82
CA LYS A 133 6.38 -13.92 18.76
C LYS A 133 7.30 -12.79 18.28
N SER A 134 6.74 -11.67 17.82
CA SER A 134 7.51 -10.53 17.31
C SER A 134 8.42 -9.91 18.36
N ALA A 135 8.00 -9.90 19.62
CA ALA A 135 8.82 -9.44 20.75
C ALA A 135 10.04 -10.36 20.96
N VAL A 136 9.83 -11.69 20.91
CA VAL A 136 10.92 -12.68 20.98
C VAL A 136 11.84 -12.55 19.77
N ALA A 137 11.30 -12.41 18.56
CA ALA A 137 12.06 -12.26 17.33
C ALA A 137 12.97 -11.02 17.38
N GLN A 138 12.43 -9.87 17.78
CA GLN A 138 13.21 -8.63 17.92
C GLN A 138 14.28 -8.74 19.01
N SER A 139 13.93 -9.20 20.22
CA SER A 139 14.90 -9.32 21.31
C SER A 139 15.96 -10.39 21.04
N PHE A 140 15.65 -11.42 20.25
CA PHE A 140 16.62 -12.38 19.78
C PHE A 140 17.53 -11.78 18.71
N ALA A 141 16.98 -11.01 17.77
CA ALA A 141 17.77 -10.27 16.78
C ALA A 141 18.73 -9.26 17.44
N ASP A 142 18.30 -8.58 18.52
CA ASP A 142 19.16 -7.75 19.39
C ASP A 142 20.36 -8.55 19.90
N SER A 143 20.12 -9.70 20.53
CA SER A 143 21.20 -10.56 21.05
C SER A 143 22.11 -11.16 19.98
N CYS A 144 21.58 -11.43 18.78
CA CYS A 144 22.38 -11.94 17.66
C CYS A 144 23.26 -10.86 17.03
N GLU A 145 22.80 -9.61 16.98
CA GLU A 145 23.60 -8.47 16.51
C GLU A 145 24.76 -8.19 17.47
N GLU A 146 24.51 -8.17 18.79
CA GLU A 146 25.56 -8.02 19.82
C GLU A 146 26.65 -9.10 19.72
N LYS A 147 26.31 -10.27 19.19
CA LYS A 147 27.22 -11.41 18.99
C LYS A 147 27.81 -11.48 17.59
N GLU A 148 27.51 -10.52 16.72
CA GLU A 148 27.96 -10.47 15.31
C GLU A 148 27.58 -11.73 14.50
N ILE A 149 26.40 -12.31 14.79
CA ILE A 149 25.87 -13.51 14.10
C ILE A 149 24.54 -13.25 13.39
N LEU A 150 23.96 -12.06 13.52
CA LEU A 150 22.78 -11.64 12.77
C LEU A 150 23.18 -11.30 11.32
N GLY A 151 22.63 -12.04 10.35
CA GLY A 151 22.82 -11.76 8.93
C GLY A 151 21.79 -10.79 8.38
N ALA A 152 20.52 -11.13 8.58
CA ALA A 152 19.40 -10.34 8.09
C ALA A 152 18.12 -10.61 8.87
N SER A 153 17.17 -9.70 8.75
CA SER A 153 15.85 -9.81 9.35
C SER A 153 14.77 -9.24 8.41
N TYR A 154 13.58 -9.84 8.46
CA TYR A 154 12.40 -9.30 7.82
C TYR A 154 11.20 -9.48 8.75
N PHE A 155 10.60 -8.36 9.15
CA PHE A 155 9.44 -8.32 10.03
C PHE A 155 8.20 -7.95 9.22
N PHE A 156 7.43 -8.96 8.82
CA PHE A 156 6.20 -8.79 8.05
C PHE A 156 5.14 -8.02 8.85
N SER A 157 4.29 -7.28 8.13
CA SER A 157 3.13 -6.63 8.74
C SER A 157 2.10 -6.18 7.71
N ARG A 158 0.91 -6.80 7.74
CA ARG A 158 -0.23 -6.42 6.88
C ARG A 158 -0.76 -5.03 7.19
N THR A 159 -0.69 -4.63 8.46
CA THR A 159 -1.22 -3.33 8.93
C THR A 159 -0.38 -2.14 8.47
N THR A 160 0.86 -2.37 8.03
CA THR A 160 1.78 -1.31 7.59
C THR A 160 2.33 -1.55 6.17
N GLY A 161 1.74 -2.45 5.38
CA GLY A 161 2.17 -2.73 3.99
C GLY A 161 3.53 -3.41 3.84
N ARG A 162 3.99 -4.12 4.88
CA ARG A 162 5.27 -4.86 4.88
C ARG A 162 5.03 -6.35 4.59
N ASP A 163 4.15 -6.65 3.66
CA ASP A 163 3.58 -7.98 3.42
C ASP A 163 3.86 -8.55 2.02
N LYS A 164 4.60 -7.84 1.18
CA LYS A 164 4.92 -8.23 -0.19
C LYS A 164 6.02 -9.29 -0.29
N LEU A 165 5.89 -10.22 -1.23
CA LEU A 165 6.87 -11.30 -1.47
C LEU A 165 8.13 -10.77 -2.18
N GLU A 166 7.90 -9.94 -3.20
CA GLU A 166 8.90 -9.40 -4.11
C GLU A 166 9.96 -8.54 -3.40
N THR A 167 9.62 -7.98 -2.23
CA THR A 167 10.54 -7.19 -1.42
C THR A 167 11.39 -8.04 -0.48
N VAL A 168 11.03 -9.29 -0.20
CA VAL A 168 11.72 -10.14 0.79
C VAL A 168 13.17 -10.37 0.38
N VAL A 169 13.41 -10.91 -0.82
CA VAL A 169 14.75 -11.26 -1.26
C VAL A 169 15.67 -10.04 -1.38
N PRO A 170 15.27 -8.92 -2.02
CA PRO A 170 16.09 -7.71 -2.07
C PRO A 170 16.43 -7.16 -0.67
N THR A 171 15.49 -7.20 0.27
CA THR A 171 15.72 -6.73 1.65
C THR A 171 16.73 -7.63 2.38
N LEU A 172 16.60 -8.94 2.24
CA LEU A 172 17.58 -9.88 2.82
C LEU A 172 18.96 -9.68 2.22
N VAL A 173 19.07 -9.48 0.90
CA VAL A 173 20.34 -9.19 0.22
C VAL A 173 20.95 -7.88 0.74
N TYR A 174 20.14 -6.84 0.93
CA TYR A 174 20.57 -5.57 1.50
C TYR A 174 21.16 -5.76 2.91
N GLU A 175 20.45 -6.45 3.80
CA GLU A 175 20.92 -6.69 5.17
C GLU A 175 22.14 -7.61 5.23
N LEU A 176 22.18 -8.67 4.42
CA LEU A 176 23.33 -9.58 4.32
C LEU A 176 24.58 -8.86 3.80
N ALA A 177 24.43 -7.93 2.86
CA ALA A 177 25.52 -7.09 2.36
C ALA A 177 25.98 -6.07 3.41
N ARG A 178 25.10 -5.64 4.31
CA ARG A 178 25.48 -4.77 5.45
C ARG A 178 26.25 -5.55 6.52
N SER A 179 25.88 -6.80 6.78
CA SER A 179 26.42 -7.61 7.88
C SER A 179 27.64 -8.46 7.50
N VAL A 180 27.83 -8.81 6.22
CA VAL A 180 28.90 -9.72 5.77
C VAL A 180 29.74 -9.05 4.67
N PRO A 181 30.92 -8.48 5.00
CA PRO A 181 31.75 -7.72 4.04
C PRO A 181 32.19 -8.49 2.79
N GLU A 182 32.50 -9.78 2.90
CA GLU A 182 32.90 -10.58 1.74
C GLU A 182 31.71 -10.89 0.82
N TYR A 183 30.52 -11.05 1.40
CA TYR A 183 29.28 -11.19 0.62
C TYR A 183 28.95 -9.89 -0.10
N HIS A 184 29.08 -8.74 0.57
CA HIS A 184 28.94 -7.42 -0.03
C HIS A 184 29.75 -7.28 -1.33
N TYR A 185 31.02 -7.63 -1.29
CA TYR A 185 31.91 -7.56 -2.46
C TYR A 185 31.40 -8.45 -3.63
N LEU A 186 30.91 -9.66 -3.34
CA LEU A 186 30.37 -10.54 -4.38
C LEU A 186 29.10 -9.99 -5.01
N ILE A 187 28.20 -9.40 -4.21
CA ILE A 187 26.96 -8.82 -4.72
C ILE A 187 27.23 -7.54 -5.50
N GLU A 188 28.14 -6.69 -5.05
CA GLU A 188 28.54 -5.49 -5.77
C GLU A 188 29.03 -5.83 -7.19
N GLN A 189 29.90 -6.82 -7.32
CA GLN A 189 30.36 -7.29 -8.64
C GLN A 189 29.23 -7.90 -9.49
N ARG A 190 28.32 -8.63 -8.85
CA ARG A 190 27.23 -9.33 -9.55
C ARG A 190 26.20 -8.34 -10.10
N LEU A 191 25.78 -7.37 -9.30
CA LEU A 191 24.85 -6.31 -9.73
C LEU A 191 25.49 -5.31 -10.69
N ALA A 192 26.79 -5.07 -10.59
CA ALA A 192 27.51 -4.27 -11.59
C ALA A 192 27.52 -4.93 -12.98
N LYS A 193 27.49 -6.27 -13.04
CA LYS A 193 27.44 -7.03 -14.30
C LYS A 193 26.02 -7.22 -14.83
N ASP A 194 25.07 -7.47 -13.95
CA ASP A 194 23.68 -7.77 -14.30
C ASP A 194 22.71 -7.12 -13.31
N HIS A 195 22.33 -5.88 -13.60
CA HIS A 195 21.39 -5.11 -12.80
C HIS A 195 19.94 -5.58 -12.95
N VAL A 196 19.61 -6.30 -14.05
CA VAL A 196 18.26 -6.83 -14.30
C VAL A 196 17.90 -7.93 -13.31
N LEU A 197 18.89 -8.51 -12.61
CA LEU A 197 18.66 -9.48 -11.53
C LEU A 197 17.65 -9.01 -10.49
N LEU A 198 17.57 -7.72 -10.18
CA LEU A 198 16.62 -7.17 -9.19
C LEU A 198 15.18 -7.09 -9.70
N GLN A 199 14.95 -7.30 -10.99
CA GLN A 199 13.62 -7.36 -11.61
C GLN A 199 13.19 -8.80 -11.92
N ASN A 200 14.08 -9.77 -11.71
CA ASN A 200 13.77 -11.18 -11.91
C ASN A 200 12.86 -11.71 -10.80
N SER A 201 12.25 -12.88 -11.03
CA SER A 201 11.39 -13.53 -10.05
C SER A 201 12.12 -13.86 -8.75
N PRO A 202 11.40 -13.91 -7.60
CA PRO A 202 11.98 -14.23 -6.29
C PRO A 202 12.85 -15.51 -6.29
N PRO A 203 12.49 -16.61 -6.97
CA PRO A 203 13.36 -17.80 -7.04
C PRO A 203 14.69 -17.56 -7.72
N VAL A 204 14.71 -16.76 -8.79
CA VAL A 204 15.95 -16.41 -9.51
C VAL A 204 16.81 -15.52 -8.62
N GLN A 205 16.20 -14.50 -8.00
CA GLN A 205 16.90 -13.61 -7.07
C GLN A 205 17.49 -14.40 -5.90
N PHE A 206 16.72 -15.26 -5.24
CA PHE A 206 17.16 -16.02 -4.06
C PHE A 206 18.36 -16.91 -4.40
N ARG A 207 18.30 -17.62 -5.53
CA ARG A 207 19.40 -18.45 -6.00
C ARG A 207 20.65 -17.60 -6.34
N LYS A 208 20.48 -16.56 -7.15
CA LYS A 208 21.58 -15.77 -7.71
C LYS A 208 22.20 -14.79 -6.73
N LEU A 209 21.44 -14.32 -5.76
CA LEU A 209 21.88 -13.28 -4.83
C LEU A 209 22.10 -13.81 -3.42
N ILE A 210 21.54 -14.95 -3.02
CA ILE A 210 21.78 -15.52 -1.67
C ILE A 210 22.54 -16.85 -1.76
N VAL A 211 21.97 -17.85 -2.42
CA VAL A 211 22.51 -19.22 -2.42
C VAL A 211 23.90 -19.29 -3.08
N GLU A 212 24.03 -18.86 -4.34
CA GLU A 212 25.30 -18.97 -5.07
C GLU A 212 26.45 -18.16 -4.43
N PRO A 213 26.25 -16.91 -3.97
CA PRO A 213 27.29 -16.17 -3.26
C PRO A 213 27.73 -16.84 -1.96
N PHE A 214 26.81 -17.27 -1.09
CA PHE A 214 27.20 -17.93 0.15
C PHE A 214 27.83 -19.31 -0.07
N ALA A 215 27.43 -20.04 -1.12
CA ALA A 215 28.09 -21.29 -1.51
C ALA A 215 29.55 -21.05 -1.94
N ASN A 216 29.82 -19.95 -2.66
CA ASN A 216 31.18 -19.56 -3.04
C ASN A 216 32.01 -19.21 -1.80
N LEU A 217 31.48 -18.36 -0.94
CA LEU A 217 32.10 -17.97 0.31
C LEU A 217 32.45 -19.18 1.17
N GLN A 218 31.50 -20.10 1.36
CA GLN A 218 31.70 -21.30 2.18
C GLN A 218 32.80 -22.21 1.61
N ARG A 219 32.90 -22.33 0.28
CA ARG A 219 33.95 -23.12 -0.39
C ARG A 219 35.34 -22.52 -0.21
N GLU A 220 35.44 -21.19 -0.19
CA GLU A 220 36.71 -20.49 0.04
C GLU A 220 37.17 -20.62 1.49
N ARG A 221 36.24 -20.41 2.44
CA ARG A 221 36.51 -20.54 3.87
C ARG A 221 35.23 -20.88 4.64
N PRO A 222 35.23 -21.97 5.44
CA PRO A 222 34.10 -22.28 6.31
C PRO A 222 33.77 -21.12 7.24
N ARG A 223 32.50 -20.71 7.26
CA ARG A 223 31.99 -19.63 8.11
C ARG A 223 31.23 -20.17 9.31
N LYS A 224 31.21 -19.36 10.38
CA LYS A 224 30.27 -19.55 11.50
C LYS A 224 28.84 -19.34 11.00
N PRO A 225 27.82 -19.90 11.67
CA PRO A 225 26.46 -19.66 11.27
C PRO A 225 26.03 -18.21 11.36
N ILE A 226 25.20 -17.84 10.40
CA ILE A 226 24.61 -16.53 10.23
C ILE A 226 23.11 -16.73 10.25
N VAL A 227 22.41 -16.08 11.19
CA VAL A 227 20.95 -16.22 11.30
C VAL A 227 20.24 -15.22 10.39
N VAL A 228 19.20 -15.71 9.71
CA VAL A 228 18.21 -14.92 9.00
C VAL A 228 16.87 -15.11 9.71
N ILE A 229 16.28 -14.02 10.17
CA ILE A 229 15.03 -14.02 10.96
C ILE A 229 13.88 -13.53 10.09
N LEU A 230 12.83 -14.34 9.96
CA LEU A 230 11.58 -13.95 9.31
C LEU A 230 10.46 -13.96 10.35
N ASP A 231 9.98 -12.79 10.76
CA ASP A 231 8.90 -12.66 11.74
C ASP A 231 7.57 -12.32 11.07
N GLY A 232 6.53 -13.07 11.42
CA GLY A 232 5.17 -12.86 10.91
C GLY A 232 4.96 -13.41 9.51
N LEU A 233 5.49 -14.59 9.15
CA LEU A 233 5.29 -15.15 7.81
C LEU A 233 3.80 -15.27 7.42
N ASP A 234 2.91 -15.51 8.39
CA ASP A 234 1.44 -15.50 8.20
C ASP A 234 0.89 -14.13 7.77
N GLU A 235 1.65 -13.06 7.96
CA GLU A 235 1.33 -11.70 7.55
C GLU A 235 1.88 -11.34 6.16
N CYS A 236 2.56 -12.26 5.45
CA CYS A 236 2.86 -12.06 4.02
C CYS A 236 1.59 -12.28 3.18
N ALA A 237 1.32 -11.41 2.22
CA ALA A 237 0.09 -11.39 1.43
C ALA A 237 -0.02 -12.63 0.53
N GLY A 238 -1.02 -13.47 0.80
CA GLY A 238 -1.36 -14.65 0.01
C GLY A 238 -0.67 -15.94 0.45
N GLU A 239 -1.44 -17.02 0.61
CA GLU A 239 -0.93 -18.32 1.04
C GLU A 239 0.14 -18.90 0.10
N ASN A 240 0.04 -18.62 -1.21
CA ASN A 240 1.01 -19.09 -2.19
C ASN A 240 2.37 -18.41 -2.02
N ALA A 241 2.39 -17.10 -1.78
CA ALA A 241 3.63 -16.36 -1.50
C ALA A 241 4.32 -16.88 -0.23
N GLN A 242 3.54 -17.15 0.82
CA GLN A 242 4.06 -17.75 2.06
C GLN A 242 4.68 -19.13 1.83
N ARG A 243 4.03 -19.99 1.03
CA ARG A 243 4.56 -21.30 0.64
C ARG A 243 5.83 -21.16 -0.21
N GLU A 244 5.84 -20.22 -1.15
CA GLU A 244 6.99 -19.96 -2.02
C GLU A 244 8.23 -19.59 -1.20
N ILE A 245 8.12 -18.70 -0.21
CA ILE A 245 9.22 -18.37 0.72
C ILE A 245 9.78 -19.63 1.38
N LEU A 246 8.91 -20.53 1.86
CA LEU A 246 9.34 -21.79 2.48
C LEU A 246 10.01 -22.73 1.47
N GLU A 247 9.49 -22.81 0.24
CA GLU A 247 10.07 -23.60 -0.83
C GLU A 247 11.47 -23.10 -1.22
N LEU A 248 11.67 -21.77 -1.31
CA LEU A 248 12.99 -21.17 -1.55
C LEU A 248 14.01 -21.59 -0.50
N ILE A 249 13.64 -21.46 0.78
CA ILE A 249 14.52 -21.78 1.91
C ILE A 249 14.82 -23.28 1.96
N THR A 250 13.79 -24.13 1.89
CA THR A 250 13.94 -25.59 1.98
C THR A 250 14.73 -26.16 0.81
N ASN A 251 14.51 -25.65 -0.42
CA ASN A 251 15.30 -26.05 -1.57
C ASN A 251 16.77 -25.65 -1.43
N ALA A 252 17.07 -24.47 -0.90
CA ALA A 252 18.46 -24.07 -0.64
C ALA A 252 19.14 -24.95 0.41
N ILE A 253 18.44 -25.28 1.50
CA ILE A 253 18.97 -26.19 2.54
C ILE A 253 19.28 -27.57 1.96
N ARG A 254 18.36 -28.14 1.15
CA ARG A 254 18.54 -29.48 0.56
C ARG A 254 19.68 -29.54 -0.46
N THR A 255 19.78 -28.53 -1.30
CA THR A 255 20.75 -28.51 -2.40
C THR A 255 22.13 -28.01 -1.97
N ASN A 256 22.22 -27.26 -0.87
CA ASN A 256 23.45 -26.67 -0.36
C ASN A 256 23.52 -26.78 1.19
N PRO A 257 23.67 -28.00 1.75
CA PRO A 257 23.61 -28.24 3.20
C PRO A 257 24.72 -27.52 3.99
N ASP A 258 25.84 -27.23 3.32
CA ASP A 258 27.01 -26.59 3.93
C ASP A 258 26.86 -25.07 4.09
N LEU A 259 25.78 -24.46 3.58
CA LEU A 259 25.60 -23.01 3.71
C LEU A 259 25.64 -22.58 5.19
N PRO A 260 26.28 -21.43 5.49
CA PRO A 260 26.34 -20.91 6.85
C PRO A 260 25.02 -20.29 7.31
N LEU A 261 23.99 -20.22 6.44
CA LEU A 261 22.71 -19.60 6.77
C LEU A 261 21.83 -20.51 7.63
N ARG A 262 21.27 -19.94 8.70
CA ARG A 262 20.24 -20.56 9.55
C ARG A 262 18.98 -19.71 9.53
N TRP A 263 17.83 -20.34 9.31
CA TRP A 263 16.56 -19.66 9.11
C TRP A 263 15.67 -19.79 10.34
N LEU A 264 15.36 -18.67 10.99
CA LEU A 264 14.45 -18.63 12.11
C LEU A 264 13.14 -17.97 11.68
N ILE A 265 12.06 -18.74 11.65
CA ILE A 265 10.77 -18.27 11.14
C ILE A 265 9.75 -18.24 12.28
N PHE A 266 9.11 -17.09 12.48
CA PHE A 266 7.99 -16.95 13.40
C PHE A 266 6.69 -16.80 12.61
N SER A 267 5.66 -17.55 12.99
CA SER A 267 4.32 -17.36 12.42
C SER A 267 3.21 -17.87 13.33
N ARG A 268 1.96 -17.47 13.03
CA ARG A 268 0.78 -18.21 13.48
C ARG A 268 0.74 -19.58 12.79
N PRO A 269 0.22 -20.62 13.47
CA PRO A 269 0.16 -21.96 12.90
C PRO A 269 -1.11 -22.13 12.06
N GLU A 270 -1.24 -21.33 11.01
CA GLU A 270 -2.34 -21.42 10.04
C GLU A 270 -2.29 -22.74 9.27
N ALA A 271 -3.43 -23.20 8.75
CA ALA A 271 -3.58 -24.56 8.26
C ALA A 271 -2.59 -24.91 7.13
N HIS A 272 -2.40 -24.01 6.16
CA HIS A 272 -1.45 -24.20 5.07
C HIS A 272 0.00 -24.15 5.53
N LEU A 273 0.36 -23.27 6.47
CA LEU A 273 1.71 -23.22 7.06
C LEU A 273 2.00 -24.48 7.87
N LYS A 274 1.06 -24.95 8.70
CA LYS A 274 1.17 -26.24 9.40
C LYS A 274 1.46 -27.37 8.42
N ASN A 275 0.71 -27.44 7.32
CA ASN A 275 0.88 -28.46 6.30
C ASN A 275 2.23 -28.35 5.58
N ALA A 276 2.65 -27.12 5.22
CA ALA A 276 3.92 -26.87 4.55
C ALA A 276 5.09 -27.27 5.47
N PHE A 277 5.14 -26.76 6.69
CA PHE A 277 6.17 -27.09 7.66
C PHE A 277 6.16 -28.57 8.03
N ALA A 278 5.01 -29.23 8.16
CA ALA A 278 4.95 -30.68 8.46
C ALA A 278 5.63 -31.54 7.39
N ARG A 279 5.66 -31.08 6.14
CA ARG A 279 6.34 -31.75 5.01
C ARG A 279 7.84 -31.43 4.92
N SER A 280 8.31 -30.44 5.66
CA SER A 280 9.74 -30.07 5.71
C SER A 280 10.43 -30.92 6.76
N SER A 281 11.13 -31.97 6.31
CA SER A 281 12.03 -32.76 7.16
C SER A 281 13.11 -31.89 7.76
N GLU A 282 13.59 -30.86 7.06
CA GLU A 282 14.75 -30.02 7.41
C GLU A 282 14.45 -28.95 8.49
N CYS A 283 13.25 -28.98 9.07
CA CYS A 283 12.74 -27.93 9.94
C CYS A 283 12.50 -28.44 11.37
N GLY A 284 13.21 -27.85 12.32
CA GLY A 284 12.90 -27.95 13.75
C GLY A 284 11.64 -27.15 14.07
N ARG A 285 10.96 -27.51 15.16
CA ARG A 285 9.72 -26.85 15.58
C ARG A 285 9.79 -26.46 17.04
N GLU A 286 9.46 -25.21 17.31
CA GLU A 286 9.33 -24.64 18.63
C GLU A 286 7.95 -24.02 18.79
N GLU A 287 7.40 -24.09 19.99
CA GLU A 287 6.07 -23.55 20.27
C GLU A 287 6.12 -22.57 21.43
N LEU A 288 5.68 -21.33 21.16
CA LEU A 288 5.40 -20.36 22.20
C LEU A 288 4.04 -20.67 22.80
N ILE A 289 4.06 -21.52 23.82
CA ILE A 289 2.90 -21.86 24.64
C ILE A 289 2.71 -20.85 25.78
N ILE A 290 1.49 -20.82 26.32
CA ILE A 290 1.18 -20.17 27.58
C ILE A 290 1.43 -21.22 28.67
N ASP A 291 2.62 -21.15 29.28
CA ASP A 291 3.03 -21.99 30.41
C ASP A 291 3.20 -21.14 31.68
N THR A 292 3.66 -21.77 32.77
CA THR A 292 3.89 -21.09 34.04
C THR A 292 4.84 -19.89 33.90
N GLU A 293 5.90 -20.02 33.09
CA GLU A 293 6.83 -18.91 32.84
C GLU A 293 6.14 -17.76 32.08
N CYS A 294 5.26 -18.07 31.13
CA CYS A 294 4.46 -17.07 30.44
C CYS A 294 3.55 -16.30 31.41
N LEU A 295 2.93 -16.99 32.37
CA LEU A 295 2.09 -16.37 33.40
C LEU A 295 2.91 -15.42 34.27
N GLU A 296 4.06 -15.87 34.79
CA GLU A 296 4.99 -15.05 35.59
C GLU A 296 5.51 -13.83 34.80
N ASN A 297 5.82 -14.02 33.52
CA ASN A 297 6.29 -12.96 32.63
C ASN A 297 5.22 -11.90 32.39
N VAL A 298 3.96 -12.31 32.17
CA VAL A 298 2.84 -11.38 32.01
C VAL A 298 2.54 -10.68 33.34
N GLU A 299 2.63 -11.38 34.47
CA GLU A 299 2.48 -10.77 35.79
C GLU A 299 3.52 -9.66 36.02
N ARG A 300 4.79 -9.91 35.72
CA ARG A 300 5.84 -8.87 35.78
C ARG A 300 5.50 -7.68 34.88
N TYR A 301 5.18 -7.94 33.61
CA TYR A 301 4.79 -6.89 32.67
C TYR A 301 3.61 -6.04 33.16
N VAL A 302 2.56 -6.68 33.69
CA VAL A 302 1.38 -5.98 34.24
C VAL A 302 1.77 -5.12 35.43
N LYS A 303 2.55 -5.65 36.38
CA LYS A 303 3.00 -4.89 37.55
C LYS A 303 3.82 -3.67 37.15
N ASP A 304 4.81 -3.84 36.28
CA ASP A 304 5.69 -2.76 35.85
C ASP A 304 4.91 -1.67 35.09
N ARG A 305 3.96 -2.07 34.23
CA ARG A 305 3.06 -1.12 33.55
C ARG A 305 2.11 -0.40 34.49
N LEU A 306 1.61 -1.04 35.53
CA LEU A 306 0.78 -0.37 36.54
C LEU A 306 1.59 0.65 37.35
N ILE A 307 2.88 0.38 37.62
CA ILE A 307 3.80 1.36 38.21
C ILE A 307 3.96 2.56 37.28
N GLU A 308 4.21 2.36 35.99
CA GLU A 308 4.30 3.45 35.01
C GLU A 308 3.01 4.29 34.93
N ILE A 309 1.84 3.63 35.00
CA ILE A 309 0.55 4.32 35.01
C ILE A 309 0.42 5.15 36.29
N LYS A 310 0.76 4.56 37.44
CA LYS A 310 0.73 5.26 38.72
C LYS A 310 1.64 6.48 38.74
N ASP A 311 2.86 6.36 38.22
CA ASP A 311 3.82 7.46 38.14
C ASP A 311 3.33 8.60 37.22
N ARG A 312 2.53 8.28 36.20
CA ARG A 312 1.95 9.28 35.29
C ARG A 312 0.78 10.06 35.90
N TYR A 313 0.03 9.43 36.80
CA TYR A 313 -1.17 9.98 37.44
C TYR A 313 -0.99 10.02 38.96
N ASP A 314 0.21 10.40 39.42
CA ASP A 314 0.61 10.37 40.84
C ASP A 314 -0.19 11.34 41.73
N ASP A 315 -0.78 12.35 41.10
CA ASP A 315 -1.70 13.33 41.68
C ASP A 315 -3.11 12.77 41.95
N MET A 316 -3.51 11.71 41.24
CA MET A 316 -4.84 11.09 41.33
C MET A 316 -4.81 9.70 41.98
N ILE A 317 -3.70 8.97 41.89
CA ILE A 317 -3.61 7.57 42.29
C ILE A 317 -2.94 7.43 43.65
N HIS A 318 -3.64 6.79 44.59
CA HIS A 318 -3.10 6.50 45.91
C HIS A 318 -1.90 5.53 45.87
N GLY A 319 -1.04 5.63 46.89
CA GLY A 319 0.17 4.83 47.03
C GLY A 319 -0.05 3.31 46.96
N ASP A 320 -1.21 2.83 47.41
CA ASP A 320 -1.52 1.40 47.50
C ASP A 320 -2.31 0.86 46.29
N TRP A 321 -2.45 1.65 45.22
CA TRP A 321 -3.16 1.23 44.01
C TRP A 321 -2.26 0.41 43.05
N PRO A 322 -2.82 -0.63 42.40
CA PRO A 322 -4.12 -1.24 42.72
C PRO A 322 -4.02 -2.16 43.95
N PRO A 323 -5.12 -2.35 44.71
CA PRO A 323 -5.18 -3.36 45.77
C PRO A 323 -4.76 -4.75 45.26
N GLN A 324 -4.14 -5.56 46.13
CA GLN A 324 -3.62 -6.88 45.74
C GLN A 324 -4.69 -7.80 45.17
N GLU A 325 -5.92 -7.74 45.70
CA GLU A 325 -7.07 -8.49 45.21
C GLU A 325 -7.45 -8.08 43.79
N THR A 326 -7.47 -6.77 43.52
CA THR A 326 -7.76 -6.18 42.21
C THR A 326 -6.68 -6.56 41.18
N LEU A 327 -5.41 -6.52 41.58
CA LEU A 327 -4.29 -6.97 40.75
C LEU A 327 -4.44 -8.45 40.40
N LYS A 328 -4.71 -9.29 41.41
CA LYS A 328 -4.90 -10.73 41.20
C LYS A 328 -6.04 -11.00 40.22
N GLU A 329 -7.16 -10.28 40.34
CA GLU A 329 -8.29 -10.44 39.44
C GLU A 329 -7.94 -10.07 37.98
N LEU A 330 -7.19 -8.98 37.78
CA LEU A 330 -6.69 -8.60 36.45
C LEU A 330 -5.76 -9.67 35.88
N LEU A 331 -4.84 -10.21 36.69
CA LEU A 331 -3.89 -11.27 36.29
C LEU A 331 -4.62 -12.56 35.90
N ASP A 332 -5.61 -12.97 36.70
CA ASP A 332 -6.45 -14.13 36.41
C ASP A 332 -7.19 -13.93 35.08
N ALA A 333 -7.73 -12.73 34.84
CA ALA A 333 -8.45 -12.42 33.61
C ALA A 333 -7.54 -12.45 32.37
N VAL A 334 -6.34 -11.87 32.42
CA VAL A 334 -5.43 -11.83 31.25
C VAL A 334 -4.84 -13.20 30.92
N SER A 335 -4.84 -14.15 31.86
CA SER A 335 -4.51 -15.57 31.66
C SER A 335 -3.22 -15.79 30.85
N GLY A 336 -2.19 -14.97 31.11
CA GLY A 336 -0.88 -15.09 30.45
C GLY A 336 -0.84 -14.64 28.98
N LEU A 337 -1.85 -13.95 28.47
CA LEU A 337 -1.82 -13.34 27.14
C LEU A 337 -1.31 -11.89 27.19
N PHE A 338 -0.11 -11.66 26.65
CA PHE A 338 0.48 -10.32 26.55
C PHE A 338 -0.41 -9.32 25.84
N ILE A 339 -1.05 -9.73 24.73
CA ILE A 339 -1.92 -8.82 23.99
C ILE A 339 -3.15 -8.38 24.78
N PHE A 340 -3.72 -9.30 25.55
CA PHE A 340 -4.91 -8.99 26.31
C PHE A 340 -4.53 -8.11 27.50
N ALA A 341 -3.42 -8.42 28.17
CA ALA A 341 -2.82 -7.56 29.17
C ALA A 341 -2.52 -6.16 28.66
N SER A 342 -1.84 -6.02 27.51
CA SER A 342 -1.51 -4.71 26.95
C SER A 342 -2.74 -3.92 26.54
N THR A 343 -3.76 -4.57 25.97
CA THR A 343 -5.04 -3.92 25.61
C THR A 343 -5.79 -3.45 26.86
N CYS A 344 -5.84 -4.27 27.92
CA CYS A 344 -6.41 -3.87 29.22
C CYS A 344 -5.65 -2.67 29.82
N LEU A 345 -4.32 -2.70 29.82
CA LEU A 345 -3.50 -1.61 30.36
C LEU A 345 -3.63 -0.33 29.55
N ASN A 346 -3.75 -0.42 28.22
CA ASN A 346 -4.03 0.75 27.37
C ASN A 346 -5.45 1.30 27.58
N TYR A 347 -6.43 0.44 27.89
CA TYR A 347 -7.77 0.87 28.31
C TYR A 347 -7.74 1.60 29.65
N ILE A 348 -7.05 1.02 30.64
CA ILE A 348 -6.89 1.63 31.97
C ILE A 348 -6.18 2.98 31.89
N SER A 349 -5.20 3.13 30.99
CA SER A 349 -4.37 4.34 30.90
C SER A 349 -4.82 5.34 29.83
N ASP A 350 -6.08 5.24 29.35
CA ASP A 350 -6.61 6.15 28.33
C ASP A 350 -6.44 7.61 28.77
N PRO A 351 -5.64 8.41 28.03
CA PRO A 351 -5.36 9.79 28.41
C PRO A 351 -6.57 10.71 28.31
N THR A 352 -7.62 10.30 27.59
CA THR A 352 -8.86 11.07 27.45
C THR A 352 -9.72 11.00 28.71
N GLU A 353 -9.77 9.81 29.30
CA GLU A 353 -10.50 9.55 30.54
C GLU A 353 -9.71 10.08 31.74
N ALA A 354 -8.37 9.95 31.69
CA ALA A 354 -7.44 10.42 32.70
C ALA A 354 -7.79 9.96 34.13
N ASP A 355 -8.47 8.82 34.27
CA ASP A 355 -8.87 8.23 35.55
C ASP A 355 -8.63 6.70 35.54
N PRO A 356 -7.37 6.27 35.76
CA PRO A 356 -7.04 4.84 35.72
C PRO A 356 -7.71 4.01 36.82
N VAL A 357 -8.09 4.63 37.94
CA VAL A 357 -8.78 3.95 39.04
C VAL A 357 -10.18 3.54 38.59
N SER A 358 -10.98 4.48 38.11
CA SER A 358 -12.34 4.20 37.62
C SER A 358 -12.32 3.30 36.39
N GLN A 359 -11.35 3.45 35.49
CA GLN A 359 -11.20 2.60 34.31
C GLN A 359 -10.89 1.14 34.68
N LEU A 360 -10.00 0.90 35.65
CA LEU A 360 -9.72 -0.45 36.16
C LEU A 360 -10.97 -1.09 36.78
N ASP A 361 -11.70 -0.35 37.61
CA ASP A 361 -12.93 -0.86 38.26
C ASP A 361 -14.03 -1.18 37.23
N SER A 362 -14.19 -0.32 36.22
CA SER A 362 -15.12 -0.52 35.10
C SER A 362 -14.75 -1.77 34.29
N LEU A 363 -13.47 -1.93 33.95
CA LEU A 363 -12.94 -3.08 33.21
C LEU A 363 -13.19 -4.39 33.97
N LEU A 364 -12.82 -4.46 35.25
CA LEU A 364 -13.04 -5.67 36.06
C LEU A 364 -14.52 -5.99 36.21
N SER A 365 -15.36 -4.97 36.43
CA SER A 365 -16.82 -5.14 36.47
C SER A 365 -17.39 -5.67 35.15
N PHE A 366 -16.82 -5.29 34.01
CA PHE A 366 -17.16 -5.86 32.71
C PHE A 366 -16.69 -7.31 32.56
N LEU A 367 -15.49 -7.64 33.00
CA LEU A 367 -14.92 -8.99 32.92
C LEU A 367 -15.67 -9.98 33.82
N ARG A 368 -16.06 -9.59 35.04
CA ARG A 368 -16.92 -10.40 35.94
C ARG A 368 -18.23 -10.77 35.29
N ARG A 369 -18.89 -9.84 34.60
CA ARG A 369 -20.14 -10.09 33.86
C ARG A 369 -19.94 -11.04 32.67
N SER A 370 -18.71 -11.18 32.19
CA SER A 370 -18.33 -11.96 31.01
C SER A 370 -17.60 -13.27 31.34
N GLN A 371 -17.55 -13.66 32.62
CA GLN A 371 -16.63 -14.67 33.16
C GLN A 371 -16.74 -16.07 32.51
N THR A 372 -17.91 -16.45 32.01
CA THR A 372 -18.13 -17.75 31.33
C THR A 372 -17.45 -17.83 29.96
N VAL A 373 -17.29 -16.69 29.26
CA VAL A 373 -16.62 -16.61 27.96
C VAL A 373 -15.12 -16.47 28.15
N VAL A 374 -14.72 -15.60 29.09
CA VAL A 374 -13.30 -15.31 29.40
C VAL A 374 -12.57 -16.58 29.85
N SER A 375 -13.19 -17.40 30.71
CA SER A 375 -12.58 -18.62 31.25
C SER A 375 -12.35 -19.74 30.21
N ARG A 376 -13.01 -19.70 29.05
CA ARG A 376 -12.89 -20.72 28.00
C ARG A 376 -11.85 -20.38 26.94
N ASN A 377 -11.71 -19.09 26.60
CA ASN A 377 -10.83 -18.65 25.53
C ASN A 377 -10.41 -17.18 25.74
N PRO A 378 -9.16 -16.92 26.14
CA PRO A 378 -8.63 -15.56 26.30
C PRO A 378 -8.68 -14.70 25.02
N LEU A 379 -8.68 -15.30 23.81
CA LEU A 379 -8.91 -14.55 22.56
C LEU A 379 -10.37 -14.09 22.42
N ALA A 380 -11.33 -14.83 22.96
CA ALA A 380 -12.72 -14.39 23.01
C ALA A 380 -12.92 -13.26 24.04
N ALA A 381 -12.17 -13.30 25.16
CA ALA A 381 -12.11 -12.19 26.11
C ALA A 381 -11.59 -10.90 25.45
N LEU A 382 -10.56 -11.03 24.61
CA LEU A 382 -10.03 -9.92 23.83
C LEU A 382 -11.07 -9.36 22.85
N ASP A 383 -11.83 -10.21 22.15
CA ASP A 383 -12.92 -9.78 21.24
C ASP A 383 -14.05 -9.05 21.99
N LEU A 384 -14.35 -9.48 23.21
CA LEU A 384 -15.30 -8.79 24.09
C LEU A 384 -14.79 -7.41 24.49
N LEU A 385 -13.50 -7.27 24.82
CA LEU A 385 -12.91 -5.97 25.12
C LEU A 385 -12.90 -5.05 23.89
N TYR A 386 -12.55 -5.54 22.71
CA TYR A 386 -12.67 -4.76 21.46
C TYR A 386 -14.10 -4.32 21.20
N SER A 387 -15.07 -5.22 21.41
CA SER A 387 -16.48 -4.88 21.29
C SER A 387 -16.87 -3.79 22.29
N ARG A 388 -16.41 -3.87 23.54
CA ARG A 388 -16.66 -2.85 24.57
C ARG A 388 -16.08 -1.50 24.18
N ILE A 389 -14.82 -1.46 23.75
CA ILE A 389 -14.14 -0.24 23.28
C ILE A 389 -14.97 0.45 22.18
N LEU A 390 -15.44 -0.32 21.20
CA LEU A 390 -16.26 0.23 20.10
C LEU A 390 -17.70 0.56 20.53
N GLN A 391 -18.25 -0.11 21.55
CA GLN A 391 -19.57 0.21 22.13
C GLN A 391 -19.57 1.53 22.90
N ASP A 392 -18.44 1.89 23.51
CA ASP A 392 -18.30 3.12 24.29
C ASP A 392 -18.21 4.37 23.38
N ILE A 393 -18.01 4.19 22.07
CA ILE A 393 -18.06 5.27 21.08
C ILE A 393 -19.52 5.65 20.79
N PRO A 394 -19.92 6.94 20.95
CA PRO A 394 -21.28 7.39 20.65
C PRO A 394 -21.70 7.05 19.21
N PRO A 395 -22.95 6.63 18.95
CA PRO A 395 -23.38 6.22 17.61
C PRO A 395 -23.20 7.30 16.52
N ASP A 396 -23.37 8.58 16.85
CA ASP A 396 -23.15 9.72 15.94
C ASP A 396 -21.66 9.89 15.56
N VAL A 397 -20.77 9.52 16.46
CA VAL A 397 -19.31 9.58 16.26
C VAL A 397 -18.82 8.34 15.53
N PHE A 398 -19.41 7.17 15.83
CA PHE A 398 -18.99 5.89 15.32
C PHE A 398 -19.00 5.80 13.79
N GLU A 399 -19.90 6.51 13.12
CA GLU A 399 -19.90 6.58 11.65
C GLU A 399 -18.60 7.20 11.10
N THR A 400 -18.08 8.22 11.78
CA THR A 400 -16.77 8.82 11.42
C THR A 400 -15.63 7.88 11.79
N THR A 401 -15.69 7.25 12.97
CA THR A 401 -14.73 6.21 13.38
C THR A 401 -14.68 5.07 12.37
N ARG A 402 -15.84 4.65 11.83
CA ARG A 402 -15.94 3.60 10.82
C ARG A 402 -15.22 3.98 9.53
N LYS A 403 -15.24 5.25 9.11
CA LYS A 403 -14.47 5.71 7.94
C LYS A 403 -12.97 5.54 8.15
N ILE A 404 -12.48 5.95 9.32
CA ILE A 404 -11.07 5.79 9.70
C ILE A 404 -10.71 4.30 9.72
N LEU A 405 -11.51 3.46 10.37
CA LEU A 405 -11.28 2.01 10.44
C LEU A 405 -11.36 1.34 9.06
N ALA A 406 -12.28 1.77 8.18
CA ALA A 406 -12.39 1.27 6.81
C ALA A 406 -11.10 1.48 6.02
N TYR A 407 -10.57 2.70 6.03
CA TYR A 407 -9.27 2.98 5.43
C TYR A 407 -8.17 2.13 6.06
N MET A 408 -8.07 2.12 7.39
CA MET A 408 -7.00 1.39 8.08
C MET A 408 -7.04 -0.13 7.84
N CYS A 409 -8.23 -0.72 7.73
CA CYS A 409 -8.42 -2.15 7.47
C CYS A 409 -8.03 -2.55 6.04
N TYR A 410 -8.25 -1.67 5.06
CA TYR A 410 -8.07 -1.98 3.64
C TYR A 410 -7.02 -1.13 2.94
N ARG A 411 -6.17 -0.43 3.71
CA ARG A 411 -5.11 0.43 3.18
C ARG A 411 -4.21 -0.25 2.15
N HIS A 412 -3.88 -1.52 2.35
CA HIS A 412 -3.07 -2.30 1.40
C HIS A 412 -3.72 -2.48 0.01
N ILE A 413 -5.05 -2.34 -0.09
CA ILE A 413 -5.79 -2.40 -1.36
C ILE A 413 -5.87 -1.00 -1.98
N PHE A 414 -6.19 0.00 -1.16
CA PHE A 414 -6.55 1.33 -1.67
C PHE A 414 -5.42 2.34 -1.69
N ASP A 415 -4.37 2.14 -0.89
CA ASP A 415 -3.23 3.05 -0.73
C ASP A 415 -1.93 2.25 -0.52
N ASP A 416 -1.67 1.32 -1.43
CA ASP A 416 -0.51 0.42 -1.38
C ASP A 416 0.83 1.18 -1.41
N ASP A 417 0.86 2.33 -2.07
CA ASP A 417 2.00 3.25 -2.13
C ASP A 417 2.11 4.20 -0.92
N ASN A 418 1.16 4.13 0.02
CA ASN A 418 1.10 4.98 1.20
C ASN A 418 1.12 6.49 0.88
N LYS A 419 0.33 6.93 -0.10
CA LYS A 419 0.19 8.33 -0.48
C LYS A 419 -0.45 9.17 0.62
N LEU A 420 -1.42 8.62 1.36
CA LEU A 420 -2.01 9.26 2.54
C LEU A 420 -1.15 8.96 3.78
N ASP A 421 0.07 9.50 3.76
CA ASP A 421 1.20 9.17 4.62
C ASP A 421 1.11 9.67 6.07
N SER A 422 0.03 10.36 6.45
CA SER A 422 -0.13 10.99 7.77
C SER A 422 -1.59 10.98 8.25
N ALA A 423 -1.78 11.07 9.57
CA ALA A 423 -3.12 11.17 10.16
C ALA A 423 -3.86 12.43 9.69
N GLN A 424 -3.14 13.53 9.47
CA GLN A 424 -3.70 14.76 8.93
C GLN A 424 -4.09 14.64 7.45
N ALA A 425 -3.29 13.96 6.62
CA ALA A 425 -3.66 13.67 5.24
C ALA A 425 -4.96 12.84 5.18
N LEU A 426 -5.04 11.77 5.99
CA LEU A 426 -6.25 10.94 6.08
C LEU A 426 -7.47 11.74 6.58
N SER A 427 -7.28 12.62 7.58
CA SER A 427 -8.33 13.51 8.08
C SER A 427 -8.89 14.41 6.97
N ASN A 428 -8.01 15.06 6.22
CA ASN A 428 -8.41 15.92 5.12
C ASN A 428 -9.06 15.11 3.99
N PHE A 429 -8.52 13.95 3.64
CA PHE A 429 -9.12 13.05 2.65
C PHE A 429 -10.59 12.75 2.99
N PHE A 430 -10.89 12.47 4.26
CA PHE A 430 -12.26 12.27 4.74
C PHE A 430 -13.05 13.55 5.03
N ARG A 431 -12.47 14.73 4.76
CA ARG A 431 -13.04 16.07 5.01
C ARG A 431 -13.40 16.29 6.48
N LEU A 432 -12.55 15.80 7.37
CA LEU A 432 -12.69 15.95 8.81
C LEU A 432 -11.78 17.08 9.28
N ASP A 433 -12.38 18.06 9.94
CA ASP A 433 -11.58 19.00 10.73
C ASP A 433 -10.89 18.26 11.89
N GLN A 434 -9.90 18.92 12.48
CA GLN A 434 -9.11 18.36 13.57
C GLN A 434 -9.98 17.84 14.72
N ARG A 435 -11.03 18.58 15.10
CA ARG A 435 -11.89 18.23 16.23
C ARG A 435 -12.70 16.98 15.92
N ALA A 436 -13.29 16.88 14.73
CA ALA A 436 -14.07 15.73 14.29
C ALA A 436 -13.21 14.47 14.21
N PHE A 437 -12.01 14.58 13.64
CA PHE A 437 -11.06 13.48 13.55
C PHE A 437 -10.66 12.95 14.92
N TYR A 438 -10.21 13.82 15.84
CA TYR A 438 -9.83 13.39 17.18
C TYR A 438 -11.04 12.91 17.99
N LYS A 439 -12.23 13.50 17.84
CA LYS A 439 -13.46 12.96 18.47
C LYS A 439 -13.72 11.52 18.03
N ALA A 440 -13.50 11.19 16.76
CA ALA A 440 -13.70 9.86 16.21
C ALA A 440 -12.56 8.86 16.55
N ALA A 441 -11.32 9.33 16.62
CA ALA A 441 -10.15 8.49 16.90
C ALA A 441 -9.93 8.23 18.39
N ARG A 442 -10.41 9.12 19.29
CA ARG A 442 -10.23 9.01 20.75
C ARG A 442 -10.67 7.66 21.31
N GLY A 443 -11.84 7.17 20.93
CA GLY A 443 -12.34 5.88 21.40
C GLY A 443 -11.54 4.67 20.91
N LEU A 444 -10.48 4.86 20.13
CA LEU A 444 -9.62 3.80 19.62
C LEU A 444 -8.25 3.74 20.34
N TYR A 445 -7.95 4.65 21.29
CA TYR A 445 -6.64 4.71 21.97
C TYR A 445 -6.20 3.40 22.61
N SER A 446 -7.13 2.54 23.04
CA SER A 446 -6.76 1.26 23.65
C SER A 446 -6.27 0.21 22.64
N ALA A 447 -6.69 0.32 21.38
CA ALA A 447 -6.44 -0.67 20.32
C ALA A 447 -5.56 -0.12 19.18
N MET A 448 -5.41 1.20 19.10
CA MET A 448 -4.67 1.91 18.06
C MET A 448 -3.80 3.01 18.64
N SER A 449 -2.60 3.13 18.09
CA SER A 449 -1.76 4.32 18.25
C SER A 449 -2.38 5.46 17.45
N VAL A 450 -2.83 6.50 18.15
CA VAL A 450 -3.34 7.73 17.55
C VAL A 450 -2.30 8.83 17.83
N PRO A 451 -1.74 9.48 16.80
CA PRO A 451 -0.71 10.49 17.00
C PRO A 451 -1.29 11.75 17.67
N GLU A 452 -0.50 12.39 18.52
CA GLU A 452 -0.83 13.70 19.07
C GLU A 452 -0.96 14.75 17.96
N PRO A 453 -1.77 15.81 18.15
CA PRO A 453 -1.98 16.88 17.16
C PRO A 453 -0.72 17.44 16.51
N ARG A 454 0.35 17.58 17.28
CA ARG A 454 1.64 18.12 16.83
C ARG A 454 2.42 17.18 15.90
N ASP A 455 2.14 15.88 15.99
CA ASP A 455 2.85 14.81 15.27
C ASP A 455 2.03 14.25 14.10
N ALA A 456 0.77 14.67 13.98
CA ALA A 456 -0.20 14.17 13.00
C ALA A 456 0.14 14.49 11.54
N THR A 457 1.06 15.43 11.30
CA THR A 457 1.60 15.79 9.97
C THR A 457 2.61 14.77 9.45
N LYS A 458 3.19 13.96 10.35
CA LYS A 458 4.30 13.03 10.04
C LYS A 458 3.98 11.59 10.41
N THR A 459 2.93 11.38 11.20
CA THR A 459 2.61 10.10 11.81
C THR A 459 1.20 9.69 11.43
N GLN A 460 1.03 8.41 11.13
CA GLN A 460 -0.27 7.80 10.83
C GLN A 460 -0.87 7.15 12.06
N LEU A 461 -2.17 6.85 12.00
CA LEU A 461 -2.73 5.88 12.93
C LEU A 461 -2.11 4.50 12.67
N ARG A 462 -1.97 3.70 13.72
CA ARG A 462 -1.49 2.31 13.60
C ARG A 462 -2.26 1.42 14.54
N PHE A 463 -2.63 0.21 14.09
CA PHE A 463 -3.07 -0.83 15.00
C PHE A 463 -1.92 -1.20 15.93
N TYR A 464 -2.17 -1.33 17.24
CA TYR A 464 -1.14 -1.89 18.13
C TYR A 464 -0.86 -3.36 17.80
N HIS A 465 -1.88 -4.08 17.33
CA HIS A 465 -1.74 -5.46 16.92
C HIS A 465 -2.76 -5.86 15.85
N THR A 466 -2.34 -6.70 14.91
CA THR A 466 -3.12 -7.21 13.77
C THR A 466 -4.43 -7.90 14.20
N SER A 467 -4.51 -8.40 15.43
CA SER A 467 -5.73 -9.05 15.96
C SER A 467 -6.95 -8.13 16.01
N PHE A 468 -6.77 -6.81 16.16
CA PHE A 468 -7.90 -5.87 16.15
C PHE A 468 -8.45 -5.73 14.72
N GLN A 469 -7.57 -5.63 13.73
CA GLN A 469 -7.96 -5.73 12.33
C GLN A 469 -8.62 -7.09 12.02
N ASP A 470 -8.05 -8.20 12.48
CA ASP A 470 -8.64 -9.54 12.31
C ASP A 470 -10.04 -9.64 12.98
N PHE A 471 -10.30 -8.88 14.04
CA PHE A 471 -11.60 -8.80 14.69
C PHE A 471 -12.58 -7.99 13.83
N LEU A 472 -12.17 -6.79 13.39
CA LEU A 472 -12.97 -5.89 12.56
C LEU A 472 -13.36 -6.50 11.22
N LEU A 473 -12.50 -7.34 10.64
CA LEU A 473 -12.73 -8.01 9.35
C LEU A 473 -13.54 -9.30 9.45
N ASN A 474 -13.77 -9.84 10.65
CA ASN A 474 -14.47 -11.11 10.83
C ASN A 474 -15.89 -10.89 11.40
N PRO A 475 -16.95 -11.17 10.64
CA PRO A 475 -18.33 -10.89 11.06
C PRO A 475 -18.78 -11.73 12.25
N HIS A 476 -18.20 -12.93 12.44
CA HIS A 476 -18.50 -13.79 13.60
C HIS A 476 -17.86 -13.27 14.89
N ARG A 477 -16.83 -12.42 14.80
CA ARG A 477 -16.13 -11.84 15.95
C ARG A 477 -16.67 -10.46 16.28
N SER A 478 -16.78 -9.57 15.29
CA SER A 478 -17.14 -8.16 15.49
C SER A 478 -18.64 -7.86 15.43
N GLY A 479 -19.45 -8.76 14.87
CA GLY A 479 -20.89 -8.58 14.75
C GLY A 479 -21.25 -7.26 14.06
N ARG A 480 -21.92 -6.35 14.79
CA ARG A 480 -22.33 -5.03 14.26
C ARG A 480 -21.16 -4.08 13.94
N PHE A 481 -19.96 -4.40 14.41
CA PHE A 481 -18.76 -3.58 14.21
C PHE A 481 -17.92 -4.00 13.01
N ILE A 482 -18.43 -4.96 12.21
CA ILE A 482 -17.77 -5.43 11.00
C ILE A 482 -17.43 -4.26 10.06
N ILE A 483 -16.19 -4.26 9.59
CA ILE A 483 -15.68 -3.38 8.54
C ILE A 483 -15.61 -4.24 7.28
N GLY A 484 -16.74 -4.30 6.56
CA GLY A 484 -16.84 -5.08 5.33
C GLY A 484 -16.24 -4.33 4.14
N GLU A 485 -15.63 -5.09 3.24
CA GLU A 485 -14.90 -4.61 2.06
C GLU A 485 -15.76 -3.67 1.19
N TYR A 486 -16.96 -4.11 0.84
CA TYR A 486 -17.92 -3.30 0.07
C TYR A 486 -18.18 -1.92 0.70
N LYS A 487 -18.51 -1.87 2.00
CA LYS A 487 -18.78 -0.59 2.68
C LYS A 487 -17.53 0.29 2.78
N ALA A 488 -16.35 -0.33 2.95
CA ALA A 488 -15.08 0.40 2.96
C ALA A 488 -14.82 1.05 1.59
N GLN A 489 -15.05 0.33 0.49
CA GLN A 489 -14.95 0.90 -0.86
C GLN A 489 -15.89 2.07 -1.05
N VAL A 490 -17.17 1.92 -0.69
CA VAL A 490 -18.16 3.00 -0.83
C VAL A 490 -17.70 4.27 -0.12
N ILE A 491 -17.21 4.14 1.13
CA ILE A 491 -16.66 5.25 1.91
C ILE A 491 -15.48 5.93 1.21
N LEU A 492 -14.57 5.14 0.63
CA LEU A 492 -13.38 5.66 -0.04
C LEU A 492 -13.73 6.30 -1.38
N LEU A 493 -14.55 5.65 -2.21
CA LEU A 493 -15.05 6.17 -3.48
C LEU A 493 -15.81 7.49 -3.29
N GLN A 494 -16.64 7.61 -2.25
CA GLN A 494 -17.29 8.88 -1.92
C GLN A 494 -16.28 10.02 -1.67
N SER A 495 -15.12 9.69 -1.09
CA SER A 495 -14.07 10.67 -0.82
C SER A 495 -13.23 10.96 -2.07
N VAL A 496 -12.92 9.94 -2.88
CA VAL A 496 -12.26 10.07 -4.18
C VAL A 496 -13.08 10.94 -5.13
N ILE A 497 -14.35 10.61 -5.36
CA ILE A 497 -15.26 11.36 -6.25
C ILE A 497 -15.37 12.82 -5.81
N TYR A 498 -15.43 13.07 -4.50
CA TYR A 498 -15.45 14.45 -3.99
C TYR A 498 -14.17 15.19 -4.36
N TRP A 499 -13.01 14.60 -4.09
CA TRP A 499 -11.74 15.28 -4.34
C TRP A 499 -11.43 15.41 -5.83
N MET A 500 -11.82 14.45 -6.67
CA MET A 500 -11.77 14.58 -8.13
C MET A 500 -12.64 15.74 -8.63
N ASP A 501 -13.88 15.87 -8.14
CA ASP A 501 -14.76 16.97 -8.52
C ASP A 501 -14.20 18.33 -8.06
N VAL A 502 -13.65 18.41 -6.85
CA VAL A 502 -12.95 19.61 -6.36
C VAL A 502 -11.75 19.94 -7.24
N ASP A 503 -10.87 18.98 -7.48
CA ASP A 503 -9.65 19.17 -8.24
C ASP A 503 -9.94 19.64 -9.69
N THR A 504 -10.83 18.94 -10.39
CA THR A 504 -11.24 19.26 -11.76
C THR A 504 -11.90 20.63 -11.89
N ILE A 505 -12.79 21.00 -10.97
CA ILE A 505 -13.45 22.32 -10.98
C ILE A 505 -12.47 23.46 -10.69
N HIS A 506 -11.43 23.22 -9.88
CA HIS A 506 -10.50 24.29 -9.51
C HIS A 506 -9.36 24.46 -10.50
N PHE A 507 -8.83 23.38 -11.07
CA PHE A 507 -7.61 23.43 -11.88
C PHE A 507 -7.84 23.14 -13.36
N HIS A 508 -8.81 22.29 -13.70
CA HIS A 508 -8.90 21.71 -15.05
C HIS A 508 -10.06 22.24 -15.91
N THR A 509 -10.74 23.30 -15.48
CA THR A 509 -11.93 23.79 -16.20
C THR A 509 -11.64 24.28 -17.63
N LEU A 510 -10.37 24.62 -17.91
CA LEU A 510 -9.89 25.17 -19.18
C LEU A 510 -9.08 24.16 -20.02
N ASP A 511 -8.81 22.96 -19.52
CA ASP A 511 -7.88 22.00 -20.14
C ASP A 511 -8.45 21.37 -21.42
N GLY A 512 -9.78 21.19 -21.48
CA GLY A 512 -10.44 20.55 -22.61
C GLY A 512 -9.97 19.10 -22.80
N TRP A 513 -9.40 18.78 -23.96
CA TRP A 513 -8.82 17.45 -24.24
C TRP A 513 -7.32 17.36 -23.98
N ASN A 514 -6.66 18.50 -23.74
CA ASN A 514 -5.26 18.55 -23.36
C ASN A 514 -5.19 18.62 -21.83
N PHE A 515 -5.74 17.59 -21.18
CA PHE A 515 -5.63 17.41 -19.75
C PHE A 515 -4.14 17.25 -19.42
N ASP A 516 -3.58 18.19 -18.66
CA ASP A 516 -2.17 18.11 -18.27
C ASP A 516 -2.08 17.18 -17.06
N ASP A 517 -1.68 15.93 -17.29
CA ASP A 517 -1.51 14.95 -16.21
C ASP A 517 -0.24 15.20 -15.35
N ASP A 518 0.64 16.13 -15.75
CA ASP A 518 2.02 16.25 -15.23
C ASP A 518 2.27 17.56 -14.45
N HIS A 519 1.24 18.33 -14.07
CA HIS A 519 1.41 19.63 -13.41
C HIS A 519 1.23 19.60 -11.89
N THR A 520 2.00 20.45 -11.20
CA THR A 520 1.84 20.70 -9.77
C THR A 520 0.69 21.66 -9.55
N HIS A 521 -0.43 21.18 -8.99
CA HIS A 521 -1.52 22.05 -8.54
C HIS A 521 -1.05 23.06 -7.49
N ASP A 522 -1.76 24.19 -7.42
CA ASP A 522 -1.79 24.98 -6.18
C ASP A 522 -2.58 24.19 -5.11
N SER A 523 -2.75 24.73 -3.91
CA SER A 523 -3.46 24.00 -2.87
C SER A 523 -4.94 23.78 -3.18
N LEU A 524 -5.38 22.55 -2.91
CA LEU A 524 -6.80 22.20 -2.81
C LEU A 524 -7.52 23.12 -1.81
N PRO A 525 -8.57 23.85 -2.21
CA PRO A 525 -9.16 24.92 -1.41
C PRO A 525 -10.05 24.43 -0.26
N SER A 526 -10.46 23.16 -0.26
CA SER A 526 -11.40 22.58 0.71
C SER A 526 -10.74 21.75 1.82
N LEU A 527 -9.44 21.91 2.04
CA LEU A 527 -8.75 21.27 3.17
C LEU A 527 -9.33 21.74 4.51
N THR A 528 -9.67 20.80 5.38
CA THR A 528 -10.42 21.00 6.63
C THR A 528 -9.53 21.10 7.86
N TRP A 529 -8.30 20.60 7.79
CA TRP A 529 -7.30 20.71 8.85
C TRP A 529 -5.91 20.95 8.25
N VAL A 530 -5.53 22.23 8.16
CA VAL A 530 -4.33 22.67 7.43
C VAL A 530 -3.73 23.93 8.07
N SER A 531 -2.42 24.13 7.89
CA SER A 531 -1.70 25.38 8.14
C SER A 531 -1.04 25.87 6.85
N GLU A 532 -0.63 27.13 6.79
CA GLU A 532 0.03 27.68 5.59
C GLU A 532 1.30 26.89 5.20
N ASP A 533 2.05 26.38 6.19
CA ASP A 533 3.31 25.67 5.95
C ASP A 533 3.13 24.26 5.36
N ASN A 534 2.01 23.59 5.60
CA ASN A 534 1.80 22.19 5.18
C ASN A 534 0.71 22.02 4.12
N ARG A 535 0.05 23.11 3.74
CA ARG A 535 -1.06 23.17 2.79
C ARG A 535 -0.75 22.46 1.47
N LEU A 536 0.36 22.82 0.83
CA LEU A 536 0.78 22.22 -0.45
C LEU A 536 1.13 20.74 -0.31
N LEU A 537 1.74 20.34 0.82
CA LEU A 537 2.09 18.94 1.07
C LEU A 537 0.84 18.07 1.20
N LEU A 538 -0.17 18.54 1.92
CA LEU A 538 -1.45 17.84 2.08
C LEU A 538 -2.22 17.76 0.76
N SER A 539 -2.26 18.85 -0.01
CA SER A 539 -2.87 18.83 -1.34
C SER A 539 -2.21 17.79 -2.23
N ARG A 540 -0.87 17.77 -2.27
CA ARG A 540 -0.10 16.80 -3.03
C ARG A 540 -0.36 15.35 -2.60
N SER A 541 -0.39 15.08 -1.30
CA SER A 541 -0.69 13.74 -0.76
C SER A 541 -2.06 13.23 -1.23
N ILE A 542 -3.07 14.11 -1.25
CA ILE A 542 -4.41 13.77 -1.74
C ILE A 542 -4.42 13.61 -3.26
N THR A 543 -3.85 14.53 -4.04
CA THR A 543 -3.86 14.42 -5.52
C THR A 543 -3.07 13.21 -6.00
N GLU A 544 -1.89 12.95 -5.43
CA GLU A 544 -1.13 11.73 -5.70
C GLU A 544 -1.92 10.48 -5.31
N TYR A 545 -2.69 10.51 -4.22
CA TYR A 545 -3.61 9.41 -3.92
C TYR A 545 -4.66 9.22 -5.02
N LEU A 546 -5.31 10.29 -5.49
CA LEU A 546 -6.35 10.20 -6.53
C LEU A 546 -5.84 9.56 -7.82
N GLU A 547 -4.65 9.94 -8.28
CA GLU A 547 -4.01 9.43 -9.51
C GLU A 547 -3.90 7.90 -9.53
N TYR A 548 -3.62 7.28 -8.38
CA TYR A 548 -3.39 5.84 -8.26
C TYR A 548 -4.54 5.09 -7.56
N SER A 549 -5.52 5.80 -7.00
CA SER A 549 -6.59 5.21 -6.19
C SER A 549 -7.60 4.38 -6.98
N LEU A 550 -7.67 4.52 -8.31
CA LEU A 550 -8.62 3.82 -9.18
C LEU A 550 -7.95 2.64 -9.91
N SER A 551 -7.36 1.71 -9.16
CA SER A 551 -6.65 0.53 -9.69
C SER A 551 -7.58 -0.59 -10.18
N GLU A 552 -7.03 -1.52 -10.99
CA GLU A 552 -7.77 -2.70 -11.48
C GLU A 552 -8.28 -3.61 -10.35
N ASP A 553 -7.59 -3.64 -9.20
CA ASP A 553 -7.99 -4.46 -8.04
C ASP A 553 -9.37 -4.10 -7.50
N LEU A 554 -9.85 -2.88 -7.78
CA LEU A 554 -11.20 -2.42 -7.43
C LEU A 554 -12.30 -3.05 -8.28
N LEU A 555 -11.97 -3.52 -9.49
CA LEU A 555 -12.93 -4.03 -10.46
C LEU A 555 -13.39 -5.45 -10.16
N ASP A 556 -12.56 -6.24 -9.47
CA ASP A 556 -12.83 -7.64 -9.17
C ASP A 556 -13.77 -7.85 -7.96
N MET A 557 -14.16 -6.76 -7.29
CA MET A 557 -14.90 -6.85 -6.03
C MET A 557 -16.42 -7.01 -6.21
N GLN A 558 -17.02 -7.80 -5.32
CA GLN A 558 -18.45 -8.08 -5.33
C GLN A 558 -19.24 -6.92 -4.67
N TRP A 559 -20.18 -6.34 -5.42
CA TRP A 559 -21.20 -5.43 -4.91
C TRP A 559 -22.56 -6.12 -4.91
N ASP A 560 -23.37 -5.78 -3.91
CA ASP A 560 -24.76 -6.22 -3.78
C ASP A 560 -25.76 -5.27 -4.48
N GLY A 561 -25.30 -4.49 -5.47
CA GLY A 561 -26.07 -3.46 -6.16
C GLY A 561 -25.41 -2.08 -6.05
N VAL A 562 -26.07 -1.04 -6.58
CA VAL A 562 -25.55 0.34 -6.53
C VAL A 562 -25.89 0.99 -5.18
N ASP A 563 -24.94 1.69 -4.57
CA ASP A 563 -25.15 2.38 -3.29
C ASP A 563 -25.90 3.71 -3.48
N ASP A 564 -26.99 3.91 -2.73
CA ASP A 564 -27.84 5.11 -2.82
C ASP A 564 -27.09 6.40 -2.46
N GLY A 565 -26.15 6.33 -1.51
CA GLY A 565 -25.32 7.47 -1.10
C GLY A 565 -24.38 7.90 -2.22
N LEU A 566 -23.73 6.94 -2.88
CA LEU A 566 -22.94 7.19 -4.09
C LEU A 566 -23.79 7.76 -5.21
N LEU A 567 -24.97 7.20 -5.49
CA LEU A 567 -25.89 7.74 -6.52
C LEU A 567 -26.26 9.20 -6.22
N SER A 568 -26.63 9.49 -4.98
CA SER A 568 -26.95 10.85 -4.57
C SER A 568 -25.77 11.80 -4.75
N GLN A 569 -24.54 11.36 -4.46
CA GLN A 569 -23.35 12.18 -4.67
C GLN A 569 -23.07 12.41 -6.17
N LEU A 570 -23.05 11.34 -6.96
CA LEU A 570 -22.80 11.36 -8.40
C LEU A 570 -23.83 12.19 -9.16
N SER A 571 -25.07 12.28 -8.66
CA SER A 571 -26.10 13.13 -9.28
C SER A 571 -25.74 14.62 -9.28
N ASN A 572 -24.82 15.05 -8.40
CA ASN A 572 -24.39 16.44 -8.25
C ASN A 572 -23.03 16.74 -8.91
N VAL A 573 -22.29 15.73 -9.36
CA VAL A 573 -20.96 15.86 -9.96
C VAL A 573 -21.03 16.59 -11.30
N ASP A 574 -20.05 17.44 -11.59
CA ASP A 574 -19.92 18.12 -12.87
C ASP A 574 -18.95 17.41 -13.80
N PHE A 575 -19.44 16.38 -14.49
CA PHE A 575 -18.64 15.53 -15.38
C PHE A 575 -18.01 16.27 -16.57
N ARG A 576 -18.37 17.53 -16.83
CA ARG A 576 -17.80 18.33 -17.93
C ARG A 576 -16.30 18.54 -17.80
N TYR A 577 -15.78 18.58 -16.58
CA TYR A 577 -14.40 18.93 -16.31
C TYR A 577 -13.52 17.74 -15.95
N TRP A 578 -14.13 16.57 -15.84
CA TRP A 578 -13.43 15.33 -15.56
C TRP A 578 -12.63 14.86 -16.76
N THR A 579 -11.58 14.08 -16.52
CA THR A 579 -10.81 13.48 -17.62
C THR A 579 -11.71 12.58 -18.46
N HIS A 580 -11.39 12.41 -19.73
CA HIS A 580 -12.22 11.66 -20.67
C HIS A 580 -12.32 10.15 -20.34
N GLU A 581 -11.43 9.60 -19.52
CA GLU A 581 -11.45 8.19 -19.08
C GLU A 581 -12.35 7.98 -17.85
N ASP A 582 -12.41 8.96 -16.95
CA ASP A 582 -13.10 8.84 -15.65
C ASP A 582 -14.59 8.50 -15.75
N PRO A 583 -15.38 9.03 -16.71
CA PRO A 583 -16.77 8.62 -16.93
C PRO A 583 -16.97 7.10 -17.04
N PHE A 584 -16.10 6.41 -17.78
CA PHE A 584 -16.19 4.95 -17.92
C PHE A 584 -15.70 4.25 -16.66
N ILE A 585 -14.61 4.72 -16.07
CA ILE A 585 -14.03 4.13 -14.86
C ILE A 585 -15.04 4.20 -13.70
N ILE A 586 -15.60 5.38 -13.41
CA ILE A 586 -16.60 5.54 -12.35
C ILE A 586 -17.90 4.80 -12.67
N ALA A 587 -18.34 4.77 -13.93
CA ALA A 587 -19.52 3.99 -14.29
C ALA A 587 -19.32 2.48 -14.05
N VAL A 588 -18.14 1.94 -14.31
CA VAL A 588 -17.81 0.54 -14.01
C VAL A 588 -17.70 0.33 -12.50
N LEU A 589 -16.90 1.15 -11.81
CA LEU A 589 -16.64 1.00 -10.37
C LEU A 589 -17.92 1.14 -9.54
N CYS A 590 -18.77 2.11 -9.86
CA CYS A 590 -20.04 2.31 -9.16
C CYS A 590 -21.18 1.44 -9.72
N ARG A 591 -20.88 0.53 -10.66
CA ARG A 591 -21.85 -0.35 -11.34
C ARG A 591 -23.07 0.40 -11.89
N LEU A 592 -22.84 1.57 -12.46
CA LEU A 592 -23.89 2.39 -13.04
C LEU A 592 -24.44 1.72 -14.29
N ASP A 593 -25.76 1.77 -14.43
CA ASP A 593 -26.48 1.35 -15.61
C ASP A 593 -27.65 2.30 -15.92
N PRO A 594 -28.37 2.13 -17.04
CA PRO A 594 -29.48 3.00 -17.39
C PRO A 594 -30.61 3.11 -16.34
N SER A 595 -30.75 2.13 -15.43
CA SER A 595 -31.74 2.19 -14.34
C SER A 595 -31.37 3.21 -13.25
N THR A 596 -30.10 3.59 -13.14
CA THR A 596 -29.61 4.59 -12.19
C THR A 596 -29.95 6.02 -12.59
N SER A 597 -30.38 6.27 -13.83
CA SER A 597 -30.59 7.58 -14.47
C SER A 597 -29.34 8.46 -14.66
N ILE A 598 -28.24 8.18 -13.95
CA ILE A 598 -26.96 8.90 -14.07
C ILE A 598 -26.31 8.61 -15.41
N VAL A 599 -26.36 7.35 -15.84
CA VAL A 599 -25.87 6.89 -17.15
C VAL A 599 -27.04 6.62 -18.08
N ARG A 600 -26.91 6.99 -19.35
CA ARG A 600 -27.95 6.81 -20.38
C ARG A 600 -27.31 6.42 -21.71
N VAL A 601 -28.05 5.67 -22.51
CA VAL A 601 -27.63 5.23 -23.87
C VAL A 601 -28.51 5.82 -24.96
N GLU A 602 -29.65 6.37 -24.58
CA GLU A 602 -30.56 7.11 -25.44
C GLU A 602 -30.68 8.54 -24.89
N PRO A 603 -30.75 9.56 -25.77
CA PRO A 603 -30.90 10.93 -25.32
C PRO A 603 -32.24 11.13 -24.61
N SER A 604 -32.20 11.69 -23.40
CA SER A 604 -33.38 11.87 -22.54
C SER A 604 -33.74 13.33 -22.25
N SER A 605 -32.85 14.26 -22.64
CA SER A 605 -32.96 15.68 -22.34
C SER A 605 -32.49 16.54 -23.52
N PRO A 606 -32.87 17.83 -23.60
CA PRO A 606 -32.34 18.75 -24.62
C PRO A 606 -30.81 18.78 -24.66
N THR A 607 -30.17 18.65 -23.49
CA THR A 607 -28.72 18.56 -23.36
C THR A 607 -28.17 17.28 -23.98
N ASP A 608 -28.77 16.11 -23.73
CA ASP A 608 -28.33 14.85 -24.35
C ASP A 608 -28.47 14.91 -25.89
N TYR A 609 -29.55 15.50 -26.41
CA TYR A 609 -29.71 15.68 -27.86
C TYR A 609 -28.64 16.60 -28.47
N GLN A 610 -28.28 17.67 -27.78
CA GLN A 610 -27.20 18.56 -28.19
C GLN A 610 -25.84 17.85 -28.17
N LEU A 611 -25.54 17.11 -27.11
CA LEU A 611 -24.34 16.30 -26.99
C LEU A 611 -24.25 15.25 -28.09
N LEU A 612 -25.36 14.59 -28.42
CA LEU A 612 -25.42 13.63 -29.53
C LEU A 612 -25.12 14.30 -30.88
N LYS A 613 -25.62 15.52 -31.09
CA LYS A 613 -25.30 16.31 -32.29
C LYS A 613 -23.80 16.63 -32.35
N TYR A 614 -23.19 17.03 -31.24
CA TYR A 614 -21.75 17.30 -31.16
C TYR A 614 -20.92 16.04 -31.41
N PHE A 615 -21.31 14.91 -30.81
CA PHE A 615 -20.67 13.63 -31.07
C PHE A 615 -20.72 13.25 -32.55
N ASN A 616 -21.89 13.33 -33.19
CA ASN A 616 -22.05 13.04 -34.61
C ASN A 616 -21.24 13.98 -35.51
N LEU A 617 -21.04 15.24 -35.10
CA LEU A 617 -20.14 16.16 -35.80
C LEU A 617 -18.68 15.70 -35.71
N VAL A 618 -18.22 15.31 -34.51
CA VAL A 618 -16.83 14.87 -34.27
C VAL A 618 -16.51 13.56 -35.01
N ILE A 619 -17.44 12.61 -35.02
CA ILE A 619 -17.25 11.33 -35.71
C ILE A 619 -17.64 11.37 -37.19
N GLU A 620 -18.02 12.53 -37.74
CA GLU A 620 -18.47 12.71 -39.13
C GLU A 620 -19.65 11.80 -39.54
N ASN A 621 -20.58 11.55 -38.61
CA ASN A 621 -21.65 10.55 -38.72
C ASN A 621 -21.16 9.11 -38.97
N GLY A 622 -19.97 8.80 -38.47
CA GLY A 622 -19.42 7.45 -38.46
C GLY A 622 -20.25 6.44 -37.68
N VAL A 623 -19.88 5.17 -37.80
CA VAL A 623 -20.48 4.06 -37.07
C VAL A 623 -20.15 4.16 -35.58
N ALA A 624 -21.19 4.16 -34.73
CA ALA A 624 -21.08 4.06 -33.28
C ALA A 624 -22.33 3.37 -32.72
N LYS A 625 -22.17 2.53 -31.70
CA LYS A 625 -23.28 1.87 -30.98
C LYS A 625 -23.46 2.45 -29.59
N PRO A 626 -24.68 2.43 -29.03
CA PRO A 626 -24.84 2.71 -27.61
C PRO A 626 -24.10 1.65 -26.77
N ALA A 627 -23.48 2.09 -25.67
CA ALA A 627 -22.71 1.21 -24.80
C ALA A 627 -23.57 0.08 -24.21
N ARG A 628 -22.97 -1.11 -24.08
CA ARG A 628 -23.66 -2.28 -23.54
C ARG A 628 -23.37 -2.49 -22.06
N PHE A 629 -24.41 -2.77 -21.29
CA PHE A 629 -24.34 -2.99 -19.84
C PHE A 629 -24.41 -4.50 -19.51
N PRO A 630 -23.73 -4.96 -18.44
CA PRO A 630 -22.82 -4.18 -17.58
C PRO A 630 -21.56 -3.73 -18.34
N LEU A 631 -21.12 -2.49 -18.07
CA LEU A 631 -19.91 -1.96 -18.69
C LEU A 631 -18.70 -2.80 -18.26
N LYS A 632 -17.78 -2.99 -19.20
CA LYS A 632 -16.48 -3.61 -18.94
C LYS A 632 -15.40 -2.57 -19.16
N LEU A 633 -14.39 -2.50 -18.30
CA LEU A 633 -13.26 -1.60 -18.53
C LEU A 633 -12.50 -2.00 -19.81
N PHE A 634 -12.25 -3.31 -19.98
CA PHE A 634 -11.59 -3.87 -21.15
C PHE A 634 -12.58 -4.41 -22.18
N LEU A 635 -12.44 -3.95 -23.42
CA LEU A 635 -13.19 -4.45 -24.56
C LEU A 635 -12.55 -5.73 -25.13
N PRO A 636 -13.34 -6.69 -25.65
CA PRO A 636 -12.84 -7.90 -26.30
C PRO A 636 -11.77 -7.65 -27.36
N TYR A 637 -10.89 -8.63 -27.54
CA TYR A 637 -9.85 -8.63 -28.58
C TYR A 637 -10.44 -8.96 -29.95
N ASN A 638 -9.76 -8.52 -31.01
CA ASN A 638 -10.05 -8.89 -32.41
C ASN A 638 -11.43 -8.41 -32.92
N GLU A 639 -12.00 -7.37 -32.31
CA GLU A 639 -13.29 -6.82 -32.70
C GLU A 639 -13.23 -5.29 -32.83
N TRP A 640 -14.02 -4.76 -33.76
CA TRP A 640 -14.20 -3.32 -33.95
C TRP A 640 -15.21 -2.78 -32.94
N TYR A 641 -14.80 -1.76 -32.18
CA TYR A 641 -15.66 -1.11 -31.20
C TYR A 641 -15.62 0.41 -31.35
N ARG A 642 -16.81 1.02 -31.49
CA ARG A 642 -17.04 2.40 -31.10
C ARG A 642 -18.35 2.45 -30.34
N GLU A 643 -18.29 2.70 -29.03
CA GLU A 643 -19.49 2.80 -28.20
C GLU A 643 -19.54 4.06 -27.35
N PHE A 644 -20.74 4.60 -27.16
CA PHE A 644 -20.98 5.86 -26.45
C PHE A 644 -22.03 5.72 -25.33
N LEU A 645 -21.95 6.61 -24.35
CA LEU A 645 -22.95 6.81 -23.30
C LEU A 645 -23.02 8.29 -22.91
N PHE A 646 -24.14 8.69 -22.32
CA PHE A 646 -24.27 9.95 -21.59
C PHE A 646 -24.09 9.68 -20.10
N ILE A 647 -23.42 10.59 -19.39
CA ILE A 647 -23.28 10.52 -17.93
C ILE A 647 -23.55 11.89 -17.30
N GLY A 648 -24.08 11.92 -16.08
CA GLY A 648 -24.41 13.15 -15.32
C GLY A 648 -25.83 13.65 -15.57
N HIS A 649 -26.21 14.79 -14.99
CA HIS A 649 -27.56 15.37 -15.15
C HIS A 649 -27.57 16.80 -15.71
N GLY A 650 -28.46 17.05 -16.67
CA GLY A 650 -28.71 18.38 -17.22
C GLY A 650 -27.44 19.00 -17.80
N LEU A 651 -27.15 20.26 -17.44
CA LEU A 651 -25.97 20.99 -17.91
C LEU A 651 -24.64 20.44 -17.39
N LYS A 652 -24.65 19.47 -16.48
CA LYS A 652 -23.46 18.78 -15.99
C LYS A 652 -23.16 17.50 -16.76
N SER A 653 -23.99 17.17 -17.76
CA SER A 653 -23.83 15.97 -18.55
C SER A 653 -22.73 16.10 -19.60
N VAL A 654 -22.09 14.97 -19.87
CA VAL A 654 -21.20 14.76 -21.02
C VAL A 654 -21.66 13.55 -21.83
N ILE A 655 -21.29 13.52 -23.10
CA ILE A 655 -21.27 12.28 -23.88
C ILE A 655 -19.83 11.77 -23.89
N ALA A 656 -19.64 10.53 -23.45
CA ALA A 656 -18.35 9.85 -23.45
C ALA A 656 -18.41 8.67 -24.41
N TRP A 657 -17.32 8.42 -25.13
CA TRP A 657 -17.21 7.27 -26.01
C TRP A 657 -15.82 6.68 -25.99
N ARG A 658 -15.73 5.43 -26.44
CA ARG A 658 -14.47 4.72 -26.59
C ARG A 658 -14.40 4.02 -27.93
N THR A 659 -13.22 4.06 -28.54
CA THR A 659 -12.96 3.53 -29.88
C THR A 659 -11.77 2.58 -29.85
N LYS A 660 -11.91 1.39 -30.42
CA LYS A 660 -10.88 0.35 -30.42
C LYS A 660 -10.90 -0.43 -31.75
N SER A 661 -9.71 -0.61 -32.31
CA SER A 661 -9.48 -1.48 -33.48
C SER A 661 -9.12 -2.92 -33.04
N PRO A 662 -9.38 -3.93 -33.88
CA PRO A 662 -9.21 -5.35 -33.53
C PRO A 662 -7.84 -5.74 -32.96
N ASP A 663 -6.77 -5.19 -33.53
CA ASP A 663 -5.38 -5.59 -33.24
C ASP A 663 -4.79 -4.95 -31.98
N LEU A 664 -5.55 -4.09 -31.30
CA LEU A 664 -5.08 -3.35 -30.14
C LEU A 664 -5.61 -3.97 -28.86
N VAL A 665 -4.78 -3.94 -27.82
CA VAL A 665 -5.19 -4.29 -26.46
C VAL A 665 -6.10 -3.19 -25.91
N VAL A 666 -5.72 -1.94 -26.14
CA VAL A 666 -6.38 -0.77 -25.56
C VAL A 666 -6.83 0.21 -26.65
N GLY A 667 -8.04 0.74 -26.49
CA GLY A 667 -8.63 1.75 -27.37
C GLY A 667 -8.50 3.16 -26.78
N VAL A 668 -8.89 4.17 -27.53
CA VAL A 668 -8.93 5.57 -27.07
C VAL A 668 -10.29 5.92 -26.49
N MET A 669 -10.33 6.80 -25.49
CA MET A 669 -11.56 7.31 -24.90
C MET A 669 -11.61 8.83 -25.08
N HIS A 670 -12.82 9.36 -25.22
CA HIS A 670 -13.05 10.79 -25.42
C HIS A 670 -14.37 11.19 -24.77
N SER A 671 -14.51 12.48 -24.44
CA SER A 671 -15.76 13.05 -23.93
C SER A 671 -16.03 14.44 -24.50
N LEU A 672 -17.29 14.82 -24.60
CA LEU A 672 -17.72 16.16 -25.01
C LEU A 672 -18.62 16.78 -23.95
N ARG A 673 -18.34 18.05 -23.68
CA ARG A 673 -19.05 18.87 -22.71
C ARG A 673 -20.34 19.42 -23.30
N SER A 674 -21.33 19.64 -22.44
CA SER A 674 -22.62 20.18 -22.85
C SER A 674 -22.62 21.70 -23.01
N ASP A 675 -21.62 22.40 -22.48
CA ASP A 675 -21.53 23.87 -22.49
C ASP A 675 -20.66 24.44 -23.62
N GLN A 676 -20.01 23.58 -24.41
CA GLN A 676 -19.10 24.00 -25.46
C GLN A 676 -19.23 23.10 -26.68
N GLU A 677 -19.39 23.71 -27.86
CA GLU A 677 -19.32 23.00 -29.15
C GLU A 677 -17.88 22.49 -29.38
N PRO A 678 -17.69 21.26 -29.90
CA PRO A 678 -16.37 20.73 -30.24
C PRO A 678 -15.61 21.68 -31.15
N THR A 679 -14.39 21.99 -30.76
CA THR A 679 -13.49 22.84 -31.55
C THR A 679 -12.85 22.06 -32.68
N GLU A 680 -12.44 22.75 -33.75
CA GLU A 680 -11.63 22.15 -34.83
C GLU A 680 -10.35 21.48 -34.32
N ALA A 681 -9.75 22.00 -33.25
CA ALA A 681 -8.58 21.40 -32.62
C ALA A 681 -8.91 20.02 -32.02
N GLN A 682 -10.04 19.90 -31.31
CA GLN A 682 -10.50 18.62 -30.76
C GLN A 682 -10.85 17.63 -31.89
N ILE A 683 -11.55 18.08 -32.93
CA ILE A 683 -11.86 17.22 -34.08
C ILE A 683 -10.56 16.73 -34.76
N SER A 684 -9.58 17.62 -34.92
CA SER A 684 -8.27 17.26 -35.48
C SER A 684 -7.51 16.28 -34.58
N GLN A 685 -7.54 16.48 -33.26
CA GLN A 685 -6.92 15.57 -32.29
C GLN A 685 -7.58 14.18 -32.35
N TYR A 686 -8.92 14.13 -32.37
CA TYR A 686 -9.68 12.88 -32.51
C TYR A 686 -9.26 12.09 -33.76
N ARG A 687 -9.17 12.77 -34.92
CA ARG A 687 -8.71 12.14 -36.17
C ARG A 687 -7.29 11.58 -36.03
N GLY A 688 -6.39 12.34 -35.39
CA GLY A 688 -5.04 11.87 -35.09
C GLY A 688 -5.01 10.62 -34.20
N ASP A 689 -5.87 10.56 -33.19
CA ASP A 689 -6.00 9.39 -32.32
C ASP A 689 -6.54 8.17 -33.07
N LEU A 690 -7.53 8.36 -33.96
CA LEU A 690 -8.03 7.31 -34.85
C LEU A 690 -6.94 6.75 -35.76
N ASP A 691 -6.08 7.60 -36.32
CA ASP A 691 -4.94 7.17 -37.13
C ASP A 691 -3.94 6.34 -36.30
N GLN A 692 -3.67 6.75 -35.06
CA GLN A 692 -2.78 6.01 -34.14
C GLN A 692 -3.31 4.61 -33.84
N ILE A 693 -4.63 4.47 -33.70
CA ILE A 693 -5.25 3.15 -33.49
C ILE A 693 -5.59 2.41 -34.79
N LYS A 694 -5.19 2.95 -35.96
CA LYS A 694 -5.50 2.39 -37.29
C LYS A 694 -7.00 2.14 -37.50
N TRP A 695 -7.82 3.06 -37.04
CA TRP A 695 -9.26 2.94 -37.20
C TRP A 695 -9.67 3.04 -38.67
N ASN A 696 -10.51 2.12 -39.14
CA ASN A 696 -11.09 2.12 -40.49
C ASN A 696 -12.61 2.14 -40.39
N GLU A 697 -13.21 3.24 -40.84
CA GLU A 697 -14.65 3.47 -40.73
C GLU A 697 -15.49 2.48 -41.55
N GLU A 698 -15.02 2.07 -42.73
CA GLU A 698 -15.73 1.13 -43.60
C GLU A 698 -15.71 -0.29 -43.04
N GLU A 699 -14.53 -0.75 -42.61
CA GLU A 699 -14.38 -2.07 -41.99
C GLU A 699 -15.13 -2.16 -40.67
N ALA A 700 -15.06 -1.11 -39.85
CA ALA A 700 -15.86 -1.00 -38.63
C ALA A 700 -17.36 -1.05 -38.93
N ALA A 701 -17.83 -0.31 -39.95
CA ALA A 701 -19.25 -0.29 -40.32
C ALA A 701 -19.73 -1.68 -40.74
N LEU A 702 -18.96 -2.36 -41.60
CA LEU A 702 -19.25 -3.74 -42.03
C LEU A 702 -19.29 -4.70 -40.84
N ALA A 703 -18.26 -4.67 -39.99
CA ALA A 703 -18.16 -5.56 -38.83
C ALA A 703 -19.26 -5.29 -37.78
N MET A 704 -19.66 -4.02 -37.62
CA MET A 704 -20.69 -3.62 -36.67
C MET A 704 -22.11 -3.71 -37.26
N GLY A 705 -22.29 -4.11 -38.52
CA GLY A 705 -23.59 -4.33 -39.14
C GLY A 705 -24.30 -3.07 -39.65
N TYR A 706 -23.55 -1.99 -39.90
CA TYR A 706 -24.04 -0.78 -40.57
C TYR A 706 -23.91 -0.96 -42.09
N ARG A 707 -25.00 -0.72 -42.83
CA ARG A 707 -24.94 -0.70 -44.30
C ARG A 707 -24.34 0.64 -44.75
N SER A 708 -23.32 0.62 -45.60
CA SER A 708 -22.76 1.88 -46.13
C SER A 708 -23.84 2.59 -46.96
N SER A 709 -24.12 3.85 -46.63
CA SER A 709 -25.01 4.72 -47.42
C SER A 709 -24.33 5.29 -48.67
N ILE A 710 -23.15 4.76 -49.04
CA ILE A 710 -22.34 5.27 -50.15
C ILE A 710 -22.71 4.56 -51.48
N ALA A 711 -23.52 3.50 -51.44
CA ALA A 711 -23.94 2.77 -52.65
C ALA A 711 -25.18 3.34 -53.38
N GLU A 712 -25.82 4.42 -52.91
CA GLU A 712 -27.07 4.95 -53.53
C GLU A 712 -26.96 6.35 -54.17
N LYS A 713 -25.75 6.87 -54.41
CA LYS A 713 -25.55 8.13 -55.16
C LYS A 713 -24.91 8.00 -56.55
N SER A 714 -25.01 6.83 -57.16
CA SER A 714 -24.67 6.65 -58.57
C SER A 714 -25.62 5.66 -59.24
N LEU A 715 -26.79 6.16 -59.64
CA LEU A 715 -27.59 5.69 -60.78
C LEU A 715 -28.40 6.86 -61.34
#